data_AF-A0AAD8A164-F1
#
_entry.id   AF-A0AAD8A164-F1
#
_cell.length_a   1.000
_cell.length_b   1.000
_cell.length_c   1.000
_cell.angle_alpha   90.00
_cell.angle_beta   90.00
_cell.angle_gamma   90.00
#
_symmetry.space_group_name_H-M   'P 1'
#
loop_
_entity.id
_entity.type
_entity.pdbx_description
1 polymer ?
#
loop_
_entity_poly.entity_id
_entity_poly.type
_entity_poly.pdbx_seq_one_letter_code
_entity_poly.pdbx_strand_id
1 'polypeptide(L)'
;EVGYPEYNSCVCLICNFRSDCFDEDTRLRRCTEVFKARLEELNQQKYDEIQNHLHAAVENCLAGMRYFRIQHDGPHISDVSVKNPLVPRYFTDYGNPSSLAEYEEIMFSQNSCHIMAHNGWVMNDDPLRNFAADDSFIYLRRELIAWGDSVKLRYGDKPEDCPFLWQYMQTYVEQTAQLFDGIRLDNCHSTPIPVAEYLLDAARRVRPDLYVVAELFTNSDHKDNIFVNRLGISSLIREAMSAWDSHEEGRLVYRYGGEPVGAFFQPSLRPLVPSIAHALFLDLTHDNPSPVDKRSVFDLLPSTALVSMACCASGSNRGYDELVPHHIHVVDEIREYAEWSDDPTCGVNLHSGIIAAKRALNKLHFELGLGGFSQVYVDQMDTDIVAVTRHCPETHQSVVLVAYTAFSHPDPYYKRGYVKPLRVEGTVDEIILEATLLHKNAKSGGPRFARPDGFSKNHKYINGFEDYEAEVREHVQVYESDVLEQGESGDPNVTQLNFVNFQPGSVVARWVSLHSRVNSALSKLRSQVATFKTKTVPAHAELEEIVSRLSLEDLNRALYRCEEEERDESKGACGAYNIPGFGSMVYCGLQGFLSLLSNIRPNNDLGHPMCNNLRQGNWMIGFLNKNQMNLELALWLERNLEPVKKMPRYLIPSYFDVVVTGTYLILLKQVWALMSDVVKGGSTFLRALALGSVQCGAVIPSAPLPVLSPFLAPPTPPYRTNDKGVPEQSCVTLSAGLPHFATGYMRNWGRDTFIALRGLFILTGRYQEARYHILGYGACLRHGLIPNLLDAGRNSRFNCRDAIWWWLYCIQSYVQEAPNGISILSDKISRIFPTDTSPPMAAQKDQPMYDVIQEALTTHFQGLCFRERNAGQNIDAHMTDKGFNNQIGVHPETGFVFGGNIWNCGTWMDKMGSSDKAGNRGKPATPRDGSAVELIGLSKGALRWLAKLNQEGKFPYDSVRRQNKDGSYTTWTYKHWEDRIAANFEKHFFVPTKPSPSESHPDLVHRRGIYKDSVGAGHPWADYQLRCNFPIAMVAAPEMFDPANAWTALKQVEDILLGPLGMKTLDPADWNYFGDYDNANDSDNDKLAHGFNYHQGPEWLWPVGFFLRARLHFAREVGGEAELRHTAAKTRAFLANHFTEMQSSLWRGLPELTNKDGAYCRDSCRTQAWSMGCLLEVLHDLHVLEEQQSVAMNSVGN
;
A
#
# COMPACT_ATOMS: atom_id res chain seq x y z
N GLU A 1 39.25 3.55 56.77
CA GLU A 1 39.07 4.14 55.43
C GLU A 1 39.33 3.09 54.35
N VAL A 2 38.33 2.27 54.01
CA VAL A 2 38.10 1.73 52.65
C VAL A 2 36.60 1.45 52.61
N GLY A 3 35.82 2.47 52.26
CA GLY A 3 34.37 2.37 52.19
C GLY A 3 33.97 1.76 50.86
N TYR A 4 33.37 0.56 50.89
CA TYR A 4 32.51 0.11 49.80
C TYR A 4 31.26 0.99 49.82
N PRO A 5 31.06 1.90 48.83
CA PRO A 5 29.96 2.88 48.86
C PRO A 5 28.59 2.20 48.92
N GLU A 6 28.47 1.01 48.31
CA GLU A 6 27.27 0.18 48.28
C GLU A 6 26.94 -0.42 49.65
N TYR A 7 27.96 -0.81 50.43
CA TYR A 7 27.79 -1.36 51.78
C TYR A 7 27.27 -0.27 52.74
N ASN A 8 27.85 0.93 52.67
CA ASN A 8 27.38 2.08 53.44
C ASN A 8 25.95 2.51 53.04
N SER A 9 25.59 2.37 51.76
CA SER A 9 24.23 2.67 51.27
C SER A 9 23.18 1.68 51.78
N CYS A 10 23.51 0.38 51.84
CA CYS A 10 22.65 -0.64 52.45
C CYS A 10 22.42 -0.40 53.95
N VAL A 11 23.48 -0.05 54.68
CA VAL A 11 23.40 0.28 56.11
C VAL A 11 22.52 1.53 56.33
N CYS A 12 22.65 2.57 55.50
CA CYS A 12 21.80 3.76 55.57
C CYS A 12 20.31 3.49 55.29
N LEU A 13 19.98 2.59 54.35
CA LEU A 13 18.58 2.25 54.02
C LEU A 13 17.86 1.51 55.16
N ILE A 14 18.59 0.70 55.93
CA ILE A 14 18.02 -0.17 56.96
C ILE A 14 18.12 0.44 58.37
N CYS A 15 19.09 1.34 58.61
CA CYS A 15 19.34 1.98 59.90
C CYS A 15 18.63 3.34 60.09
N ASN A 16 17.43 3.52 59.55
CA ASN A 16 16.62 4.74 59.77
C ASN A 16 15.94 4.77 61.16
N PHE A 17 15.45 5.95 61.55
CA PHE A 17 14.64 6.14 62.76
C PHE A 17 13.37 5.27 62.68
N ARG A 18 13.15 4.45 63.70
CA ARG A 18 12.04 3.49 63.79
C ARG A 18 11.13 3.91 64.93
N SER A 19 9.88 4.28 64.61
CA SER A 19 8.89 4.78 65.58
C SER A 19 8.39 3.71 66.56
N ASP A 20 8.72 2.44 66.32
CA ASP A 20 8.37 1.27 67.12
C ASP A 20 9.49 0.82 68.09
N CYS A 21 10.58 1.58 68.22
CA CYS A 21 11.71 1.28 69.10
C CYS A 21 11.90 2.38 70.17
N PHE A 22 12.10 1.97 71.43
CA PHE A 22 12.16 2.89 72.59
C PHE A 22 13.58 3.25 73.05
N ASP A 23 14.60 2.51 72.58
CA ASP A 23 16.02 2.75 72.83
C ASP A 23 16.88 2.26 71.64
N GLU A 24 18.15 2.65 71.64
CA GLU A 24 19.08 2.42 70.54
C GLU A 24 19.50 0.94 70.40
N ASP A 25 19.59 0.20 71.52
CA ASP A 25 19.90 -1.24 71.50
C ASP A 25 18.77 -2.05 70.85
N THR A 26 17.51 -1.70 71.16
CA THR A 26 16.32 -2.30 70.55
C THR A 26 16.23 -1.97 69.06
N ARG A 27 16.56 -0.71 68.68
CA ARG A 27 16.63 -0.29 67.28
C ARG A 27 17.70 -1.09 66.51
N LEU A 28 18.92 -1.19 67.04
CA LEU A 28 20.01 -1.95 66.43
C LEU A 28 19.62 -3.41 66.24
N ARG A 29 19.06 -4.06 67.26
CA ARG A 29 18.61 -5.46 67.18
C ARG A 29 17.56 -5.67 66.08
N ARG A 30 16.54 -4.79 66.01
CA ARG A 30 15.49 -4.84 64.98
C ARG A 30 16.02 -4.56 63.57
N CYS A 31 16.93 -3.61 63.42
CA CYS A 31 17.59 -3.33 62.15
C CYS A 31 18.45 -4.52 61.70
N THR A 32 19.20 -5.17 62.61
CA THR A 32 19.97 -6.38 62.31
C THR A 32 19.07 -7.57 61.95
N GLU A 33 17.94 -7.76 62.64
CA GLU A 33 16.95 -8.79 62.31
C GLU A 33 16.37 -8.59 60.90
N VAL A 34 15.99 -7.36 60.54
CA VAL A 34 15.47 -7.06 59.20
C VAL A 34 16.55 -7.17 58.12
N PHE A 35 17.79 -6.74 58.39
CA PHE A 35 18.90 -6.93 57.46
C PHE A 35 19.20 -8.41 57.23
N LYS A 36 19.24 -9.21 58.30
CA LYS A 36 19.40 -10.66 58.22
C LYS A 36 18.28 -11.29 57.40
N ALA A 37 17.01 -10.96 57.69
CA ALA A 37 15.88 -11.48 56.95
C ALA A 37 15.93 -11.12 55.45
N ARG A 38 16.35 -9.90 55.11
CA ARG A 38 16.51 -9.47 53.71
C ARG A 38 17.67 -10.18 53.02
N LEU A 39 18.79 -10.41 53.71
CA LEU A 39 19.90 -11.21 53.19
C LEU A 39 19.49 -12.66 52.98
N GLU A 40 18.74 -13.25 53.91
CA GLU A 40 18.19 -14.60 53.78
C GLU A 40 17.23 -14.69 52.57
N GLU A 41 16.38 -13.68 52.36
CA GLU A 41 15.50 -13.60 51.19
C GLU A 41 16.30 -13.52 49.87
N LEU A 42 17.30 -12.64 49.79
CA LEU A 42 18.15 -12.50 48.60
C LEU A 42 18.98 -13.77 48.34
N ASN A 43 19.51 -14.38 49.39
CA ASN A 43 20.22 -15.65 49.30
C ASN A 43 19.29 -16.78 48.88
N GLN A 44 18.04 -16.79 49.33
CA GLN A 44 17.05 -17.77 48.89
C GLN A 44 16.73 -17.59 47.40
N GLN A 45 16.56 -16.36 46.92
CA GLN A 45 16.37 -16.09 45.49
C GLN A 45 17.55 -16.61 44.66
N LYS A 46 18.80 -16.38 45.11
CA LYS A 46 20.00 -16.91 44.45
C LYS A 46 20.14 -18.41 44.57
N TYR A 47 19.74 -19.00 45.69
CA TYR A 47 19.70 -20.44 45.87
C TYR A 47 18.74 -21.06 44.87
N ASP A 48 17.52 -20.53 44.74
CA ASP A 48 16.50 -21.00 43.81
C ASP A 48 16.99 -20.89 42.34
N GLU A 49 17.65 -19.78 41.99
CA GLU A 49 18.30 -19.59 40.67
C GLU A 49 19.37 -20.67 40.40
N ILE A 50 20.27 -20.92 41.35
CA ILE A 50 21.30 -21.97 41.23
C ILE A 50 20.68 -23.36 41.12
N GLN A 51 19.65 -23.66 41.92
CA GLN A 51 18.94 -24.94 41.86
C GLN A 51 18.32 -25.16 40.47
N ASN A 52 17.74 -24.11 39.87
CA ASN A 52 17.20 -24.20 38.52
C ASN A 52 18.28 -24.52 37.48
N HIS A 53 19.47 -23.91 37.59
CA HIS A 53 20.58 -24.21 36.69
C HIS A 53 21.11 -25.64 36.86
N LEU A 54 21.27 -26.11 38.10
CA LEU A 54 21.71 -27.47 38.40
C LEU A 54 20.69 -28.51 37.92
N HIS A 55 19.40 -28.26 38.13
CA HIS A 55 18.34 -29.13 37.63
C HIS A 55 18.38 -29.24 36.11
N ALA A 56 18.52 -28.12 35.39
CA ALA A 56 18.71 -28.13 33.95
C ALA A 56 19.94 -28.93 33.51
N ALA A 57 21.08 -28.75 34.20
CA ALA A 57 22.31 -29.50 33.92
C ALA A 57 22.13 -31.02 34.07
N VAL A 58 21.43 -31.45 35.14
CA VAL A 58 21.14 -32.87 35.38
C VAL A 58 20.21 -33.42 34.30
N GLU A 59 19.12 -32.73 34.00
CA GLU A 59 18.15 -33.17 32.99
C GLU A 59 18.77 -33.28 31.59
N ASN A 60 19.61 -32.32 31.19
CA ASN A 60 20.29 -32.37 29.90
C ASN A 60 21.33 -33.50 29.82
N CYS A 61 22.08 -33.75 30.90
CA CYS A 61 22.94 -34.93 30.98
C CYS A 61 22.15 -36.23 30.82
N LEU A 62 21.00 -36.35 31.51
CA LEU A 62 20.11 -37.52 31.42
C LEU A 62 19.49 -37.67 30.02
N ALA A 63 19.17 -36.57 29.35
CA ALA A 63 18.67 -36.57 27.98
C ALA A 63 19.76 -37.04 27.00
N GLY A 64 20.97 -36.49 27.09
CA GLY A 64 22.11 -36.92 26.26
C GLY A 64 22.45 -38.39 26.46
N MET A 65 22.51 -38.87 27.71
CA MET A 65 22.72 -40.28 28.01
C MET A 65 21.64 -41.16 27.40
N ARG A 66 20.35 -40.77 27.50
CA ARG A 66 19.25 -41.51 26.86
C ARG A 66 19.44 -41.58 25.35
N TYR A 67 19.74 -40.46 24.70
CA TYR A 67 19.92 -40.39 23.25
C TYR A 67 21.06 -41.29 22.76
N PHE A 68 22.26 -41.13 23.32
CA PHE A 68 23.43 -41.87 22.83
C PHE A 68 23.40 -43.37 23.14
N ARG A 69 22.60 -43.82 24.13
CA ARG A 69 22.71 -45.16 24.70
C ARG A 69 21.44 -46.02 24.62
N ILE A 70 20.25 -45.44 24.64
CA ILE A 70 18.99 -46.18 24.88
C ILE A 70 17.90 -45.84 23.85
N GLN A 71 17.75 -44.57 23.45
CA GLN A 71 16.67 -44.15 22.55
C GLN A 71 16.78 -44.82 21.19
N HIS A 72 15.65 -45.31 20.66
CA HIS A 72 15.61 -46.13 19.44
C HIS A 72 16.22 -45.45 18.20
N ASP A 73 16.10 -44.13 18.13
CA ASP A 73 16.53 -43.22 17.07
C ASP A 73 17.90 -42.59 17.34
N GLY A 74 18.58 -43.01 18.41
CA GLY A 74 19.92 -42.57 18.75
C GLY A 74 21.02 -43.59 18.36
N PRO A 75 22.30 -43.26 18.60
CA PRO A 75 23.46 -44.09 18.21
C PRO A 75 23.60 -45.48 18.87
N HIS A 76 22.91 -45.77 19.98
CA HIS A 76 23.02 -47.04 20.74
C HIS A 76 24.45 -47.48 21.07
N ILE A 77 25.32 -46.54 21.47
CA ILE A 77 26.69 -46.85 21.83
C ILE A 77 26.67 -47.63 23.15
N SER A 78 27.01 -48.91 23.15
CA SER A 78 26.97 -49.74 24.37
C SER A 78 28.21 -49.60 25.25
N ASP A 79 29.35 -49.18 24.68
CA ASP A 79 30.64 -49.11 25.37
C ASP A 79 30.86 -47.78 26.12
N VAL A 80 31.20 -47.85 27.41
CA VAL A 80 31.61 -46.68 28.20
C VAL A 80 33.13 -46.71 28.36
N SER A 81 33.82 -45.83 27.64
CA SER A 81 35.28 -45.78 27.59
C SER A 81 35.79 -44.34 27.52
N VAL A 82 37.11 -44.15 27.53
CA VAL A 82 37.71 -42.81 27.34
C VAL A 82 37.32 -42.21 25.98
N LYS A 83 37.17 -43.05 24.95
CA LYS A 83 36.71 -42.63 23.62
C LYS A 83 35.22 -42.26 23.63
N ASN A 84 34.39 -43.02 24.36
CA ASN A 84 32.94 -42.83 24.44
C ASN A 84 32.52 -42.60 25.91
N PRO A 85 32.75 -41.39 26.46
CA PRO A 85 32.39 -41.10 27.85
C PRO A 85 30.87 -41.11 28.05
N LEU A 86 30.44 -41.19 29.32
CA LEU A 86 29.01 -41.19 29.66
C LEU A 86 28.35 -39.83 29.39
N VAL A 87 29.08 -38.73 29.64
CA VAL A 87 28.68 -37.37 29.30
C VAL A 87 29.72 -36.82 28.32
N PRO A 88 29.32 -36.14 27.23
CA PRO A 88 30.26 -35.60 26.25
C PRO A 88 31.24 -34.61 26.91
N ARG A 89 32.45 -34.52 26.36
CA ARG A 89 33.42 -33.52 26.80
C ARG A 89 33.03 -32.17 26.24
N TYR A 90 33.02 -31.15 27.09
CA TYR A 90 32.71 -29.76 26.74
C TYR A 90 33.96 -28.89 26.60
N PHE A 91 35.10 -29.39 27.07
CA PHE A 91 36.38 -28.69 27.06
C PHE A 91 37.50 -29.65 26.67
N THR A 92 38.52 -29.11 26.00
CA THR A 92 39.80 -29.77 25.79
C THR A 92 40.67 -29.51 27.01
N ASP A 93 41.17 -30.58 27.63
CA ASP A 93 41.97 -30.50 28.85
C ASP A 93 43.43 -30.15 28.55
N TYR A 94 44.07 -29.43 29.47
CA TYR A 94 45.52 -29.18 29.43
C TYR A 94 46.27 -30.23 30.26
N GLY A 95 47.08 -31.06 29.59
CA GLY A 95 48.02 -31.98 30.24
C GLY A 95 47.38 -33.10 31.07
N ASN A 96 46.67 -34.04 30.45
CA ASN A 96 46.18 -35.32 31.04
C ASN A 96 45.97 -35.36 32.58
N PRO A 97 45.18 -34.44 33.18
CA PRO A 97 44.92 -34.45 34.61
C PRO A 97 44.17 -35.73 35.02
N SER A 98 44.54 -36.27 36.17
CA SER A 98 44.05 -37.56 36.69
C SER A 98 43.20 -37.43 37.96
N SER A 99 43.14 -36.23 38.56
CA SER A 99 42.36 -35.95 39.77
C SER A 99 41.69 -34.57 39.74
N LEU A 100 40.61 -34.39 40.52
CA LEU A 100 39.91 -33.11 40.65
C LEU A 100 40.83 -31.99 41.15
N ALA A 101 41.74 -32.30 42.08
CA ALA A 101 42.69 -31.33 42.62
C ALA A 101 43.66 -30.82 41.52
N GLU A 102 44.10 -31.69 40.61
CA GLU A 102 44.91 -31.28 39.45
C GLU A 102 44.11 -30.39 38.49
N TYR A 103 42.83 -30.71 38.25
CA TYR A 103 41.94 -29.84 37.46
C TYR A 103 41.79 -28.44 38.10
N GLU A 104 41.56 -28.37 39.41
CA GLU A 104 41.46 -27.10 40.14
C GLU A 104 42.78 -26.31 40.10
N GLU A 105 43.91 -26.97 40.29
CA GLU A 105 45.24 -26.33 40.20
C GLU A 105 45.47 -25.71 38.82
N ILE A 106 45.12 -26.42 37.74
CA ILE A 106 45.22 -25.90 36.37
C ILE A 106 44.27 -24.70 36.19
N MET A 107 43.01 -24.81 36.63
CA MET A 107 42.00 -23.74 36.50
C MET A 107 42.41 -22.44 37.19
N PHE A 108 43.06 -22.51 38.34
CA PHE A 108 43.53 -21.34 39.09
C PHE A 108 44.98 -20.93 38.75
N SER A 109 45.57 -21.51 37.70
CA SER A 109 46.91 -21.18 37.20
C SER A 109 46.89 -20.41 35.87
N GLN A 110 48.08 -20.01 35.40
CA GLN A 110 48.25 -19.43 34.06
C GLN A 110 47.94 -20.42 32.93
N ASN A 111 47.92 -21.72 33.21
CA ASN A 111 47.63 -22.77 32.22
C ASN A 111 46.13 -22.91 31.92
N SER A 112 45.26 -22.23 32.68
CA SER A 112 43.82 -22.19 32.42
C SER A 112 43.46 -21.74 30.99
N CYS A 113 44.32 -20.93 30.34
CA CYS A 113 44.13 -20.51 28.96
C CYS A 113 44.18 -21.65 27.93
N HIS A 114 44.69 -22.82 28.32
CA HIS A 114 44.72 -24.02 27.49
C HIS A 114 43.52 -24.95 27.72
N ILE A 115 42.64 -24.63 28.67
CA ILE A 115 41.34 -25.29 28.80
C ILE A 115 40.38 -24.61 27.81
N MET A 116 40.19 -25.24 26.65
CA MET A 116 39.46 -24.61 25.55
C MET A 116 38.07 -25.20 25.41
N ALA A 117 37.05 -24.35 25.28
CA ALA A 117 35.67 -24.78 25.11
C ALA A 117 35.45 -25.42 23.72
N HIS A 118 34.73 -26.53 23.69
CA HIS A 118 34.29 -27.15 22.45
C HIS A 118 33.17 -26.35 21.80
N ASN A 119 33.10 -26.38 20.47
CA ASN A 119 31.96 -25.82 19.74
C ASN A 119 30.79 -26.82 19.72
N GLY A 120 29.67 -26.42 19.14
CA GLY A 120 28.48 -27.24 19.00
C GLY A 120 27.28 -26.41 18.64
N TRP A 121 26.09 -26.95 18.92
CA TRP A 121 24.83 -26.27 18.68
C TRP A 121 23.86 -26.48 19.85
N VAL A 122 22.86 -25.61 19.95
CA VAL A 122 21.91 -25.57 21.06
C VAL A 122 20.50 -25.66 20.47
N MET A 123 19.73 -26.64 20.94
CA MET A 123 18.35 -26.84 20.50
C MET A 123 17.51 -25.59 20.79
N ASN A 124 16.87 -25.03 19.75
CA ASN A 124 15.94 -23.89 19.84
C ASN A 124 16.55 -22.59 20.45
N ASP A 125 17.87 -22.39 20.37
CA ASP A 125 18.49 -21.15 20.82
C ASP A 125 18.31 -20.02 19.78
N ASP A 126 18.53 -18.78 20.21
CA ASP A 126 18.55 -17.64 19.30
C ASP A 126 19.87 -17.61 18.50
N PRO A 127 19.86 -17.82 17.17
CA PRO A 127 21.07 -17.81 16.35
C PRO A 127 21.80 -16.45 16.34
N LEU A 128 21.14 -15.38 16.78
CA LEU A 128 21.78 -14.07 16.90
C LEU A 128 22.64 -13.94 18.17
N ARG A 129 22.51 -14.86 19.13
CA ARG A 129 23.24 -14.83 20.39
C ARG A 129 24.44 -15.77 20.33
N ASN A 130 25.58 -15.30 20.84
CA ASN A 130 26.73 -16.16 21.07
C ASN A 130 26.50 -16.98 22.36
N PHE A 131 26.25 -18.28 22.22
CA PHE A 131 26.05 -19.18 23.36
C PHE A 131 27.28 -19.35 24.27
N ALA A 132 28.46 -18.87 23.85
CA ALA A 132 29.69 -18.87 24.65
C ALA A 132 30.05 -17.47 25.20
N ALA A 133 29.13 -16.51 25.16
CA ALA A 133 29.28 -15.21 25.82
C ALA A 133 29.35 -15.36 27.35
N ASP A 134 29.83 -14.32 28.03
CA ASP A 134 30.03 -14.30 29.49
C ASP A 134 28.72 -14.31 30.28
N ASP A 135 27.63 -13.81 29.69
CA ASP A 135 26.27 -13.85 30.22
C ASP A 135 25.51 -15.15 29.90
N SER A 136 26.14 -16.09 29.20
CA SER A 136 25.54 -17.37 28.81
C SER A 136 25.85 -18.48 29.81
N PHE A 137 24.80 -19.20 30.23
CA PHE A 137 24.90 -20.35 31.13
C PHE A 137 24.82 -21.70 30.40
N ILE A 138 24.92 -21.74 29.07
CA ILE A 138 24.68 -22.95 28.26
C ILE A 138 25.66 -24.09 28.58
N TYR A 139 26.95 -23.79 28.74
CA TYR A 139 27.95 -24.77 29.16
C TYR A 139 27.70 -25.29 30.58
N LEU A 140 27.29 -24.40 31.49
CA LEU A 140 26.98 -24.76 32.88
C LEU A 140 25.74 -25.66 32.96
N ARG A 141 24.69 -25.29 32.23
CA ARG A 141 23.41 -26.01 32.15
C ARG A 141 23.44 -27.23 31.23
N ARG A 142 24.59 -27.52 30.61
CA ARG A 142 24.79 -28.67 29.70
C ARG A 142 23.84 -28.69 28.50
N GLU A 143 23.40 -27.52 28.05
CA GLU A 143 22.43 -27.36 26.95
C GLU A 143 23.08 -27.51 25.56
N LEU A 144 24.41 -27.36 25.49
CA LEU A 144 25.16 -27.52 24.25
C LEU A 144 25.30 -29.00 23.88
N ILE A 145 24.97 -29.32 22.63
CA ILE A 145 25.38 -30.57 21.97
C ILE A 145 26.80 -30.35 21.45
N ALA A 146 27.79 -30.76 22.25
CA ALA A 146 29.20 -30.43 22.03
C ALA A 146 29.88 -31.36 21.01
N TRP A 147 30.67 -30.78 20.11
CA TRP A 147 31.52 -31.48 19.15
C TRP A 147 32.94 -31.62 19.72
N GLY A 148 33.28 -32.82 20.18
CA GLY A 148 34.55 -33.10 20.86
C GLY A 148 35.80 -33.07 19.98
N ASP A 149 35.64 -32.97 18.66
CA ASP A 149 36.69 -32.86 17.67
C ASP A 149 37.13 -31.41 17.39
N SER A 150 36.37 -30.42 17.88
CA SER A 150 36.48 -29.02 17.48
C SER A 150 36.49 -28.06 18.67
N VAL A 151 37.45 -27.13 18.67
CA VAL A 151 37.51 -26.03 19.64
C VAL A 151 36.79 -24.80 19.10
N LYS A 152 35.99 -24.13 19.94
CA LYS A 152 35.31 -22.87 19.58
C LYS A 152 36.30 -21.71 19.54
N LEU A 153 36.35 -21.02 18.41
CA LEU A 153 37.22 -19.86 18.21
C LEU A 153 36.60 -18.60 18.83
N ARG A 154 37.31 -17.97 19.77
CA ARG A 154 36.88 -16.74 20.45
C ARG A 154 37.48 -15.50 19.78
N TYR A 155 36.73 -14.91 18.85
CA TYR A 155 37.14 -13.70 18.13
C TYR A 155 37.13 -12.43 19.01
N GLY A 156 36.20 -12.33 19.95
CA GLY A 156 35.89 -11.06 20.63
C GLY A 156 34.97 -10.17 19.79
N ASP A 157 34.81 -8.92 20.19
CA ASP A 157 33.93 -7.96 19.52
C ASP A 157 34.64 -7.23 18.37
N LYS A 158 35.98 -7.18 18.43
CA LYS A 158 36.84 -6.50 17.46
C LYS A 158 38.19 -7.20 17.28
N PRO A 159 38.93 -6.92 16.18
CA PRO A 159 40.23 -7.53 15.92
C PRO A 159 41.24 -7.44 17.07
N GLU A 160 41.23 -6.36 17.85
CA GLU A 160 42.15 -6.14 18.95
C GLU A 160 41.98 -7.11 20.12
N ASP A 161 40.81 -7.76 20.25
CA ASP A 161 40.52 -8.68 21.35
C ASP A 161 41.23 -10.03 21.16
N CYS A 162 41.54 -10.41 19.91
CA CYS A 162 42.31 -11.59 19.56
C CYS A 162 43.08 -11.42 18.23
N PRO A 163 44.11 -10.55 18.17
CA PRO A 163 44.70 -10.10 16.90
C PRO A 163 45.22 -11.23 16.01
N PHE A 164 45.84 -12.24 16.61
CA PHE A 164 46.35 -13.41 15.88
C PHE A 164 45.23 -14.15 15.12
N LEU A 165 44.11 -14.43 15.78
CA LEU A 165 43.02 -15.20 15.20
C LEU A 165 42.39 -14.47 14.01
N TRP A 166 42.12 -13.17 14.16
CA TRP A 166 41.57 -12.35 13.10
C TRP A 166 42.51 -12.27 11.89
N GLN A 167 43.82 -12.05 12.12
CA GLN A 167 44.80 -11.98 11.05
C GLN A 167 44.96 -13.32 10.33
N TYR A 168 45.04 -14.42 11.09
CA TYR A 168 45.16 -15.76 10.53
C TYR A 168 43.94 -16.11 9.66
N MET A 169 42.73 -15.86 10.17
CA MET A 169 41.50 -16.17 9.45
C MET A 169 41.29 -15.25 8.24
N GLN A 170 41.71 -13.99 8.32
CA GLN A 170 41.73 -13.11 7.16
C GLN A 170 42.62 -13.66 6.05
N THR A 171 43.86 -14.06 6.38
CA THR A 171 44.77 -14.65 5.38
C THR A 171 44.18 -15.94 4.80
N TYR A 172 43.56 -16.78 5.64
CA TYR A 172 42.90 -18.00 5.20
C TYR A 172 41.76 -17.74 4.19
N VAL A 173 40.85 -16.81 4.47
CA VAL A 173 39.74 -16.51 3.56
C VAL A 173 40.21 -15.80 2.29
N GLU A 174 41.24 -14.95 2.37
CA GLU A 174 41.87 -14.32 1.22
C GLU A 174 42.51 -15.37 0.29
N GLN A 175 43.26 -16.34 0.84
CA GLN A 175 43.83 -17.45 0.07
C GLN A 175 42.74 -18.35 -0.54
N THR A 176 41.69 -18.64 0.23
CA THR A 176 40.54 -19.40 -0.27
C THR A 176 39.90 -18.68 -1.47
N ALA A 177 39.68 -17.37 -1.37
CA ALA A 177 39.13 -16.56 -2.45
C ALA A 177 40.07 -16.43 -3.66
N GLN A 178 41.38 -16.63 -3.53
CA GLN A 178 42.29 -16.72 -4.67
C GLN A 178 42.09 -18.01 -5.47
N LEU A 179 41.71 -19.09 -4.79
CA LEU A 179 41.62 -20.42 -5.39
C LEU A 179 40.22 -20.76 -5.91
N PHE A 180 39.15 -20.36 -5.21
CA PHE A 180 37.78 -20.82 -5.48
C PHE A 180 36.84 -19.69 -5.91
N ASP A 181 35.92 -20.00 -6.83
CA ASP A 181 34.87 -19.10 -7.32
C ASP A 181 33.77 -18.81 -6.29
N GLY A 182 33.66 -19.66 -5.29
CA GLY A 182 32.71 -19.47 -4.22
C GLY A 182 33.10 -20.22 -2.95
N ILE A 183 32.35 -19.90 -1.89
CA ILE A 183 32.54 -20.48 -0.55
C ILE A 183 31.19 -20.92 0.02
N ARG A 184 31.20 -22.05 0.74
CA ARG A 184 30.08 -22.55 1.53
C ARG A 184 30.31 -22.19 3.00
N LEU A 185 29.40 -21.41 3.58
CA LEU A 185 29.37 -21.11 5.01
C LEU A 185 28.60 -22.23 5.72
N ASP A 186 29.38 -23.11 6.34
CA ASP A 186 28.86 -24.14 7.23
C ASP A 186 28.30 -23.52 8.51
N ASN A 187 27.13 -23.99 8.96
CA ASN A 187 26.49 -23.53 10.19
C ASN A 187 26.50 -21.99 10.36
N CYS A 188 26.18 -21.26 9.28
CA CYS A 188 26.33 -19.80 9.20
C CYS A 188 25.61 -19.05 10.34
N HIS A 189 24.45 -19.58 10.74
CA HIS A 189 23.63 -19.06 11.84
C HIS A 189 24.31 -19.13 13.22
N SER A 190 25.39 -19.89 13.37
CA SER A 190 26.18 -19.98 14.62
C SER A 190 27.44 -19.11 14.60
N THR A 191 27.70 -18.39 13.52
CA THR A 191 28.83 -17.47 13.38
C THR A 191 28.38 -16.04 13.70
N PRO A 192 29.04 -15.32 14.61
CA PRO A 192 28.72 -13.92 14.87
C PRO A 192 28.80 -13.09 13.58
N ILE A 193 27.72 -12.37 13.29
CA ILE A 193 27.60 -11.59 12.04
C ILE A 193 28.79 -10.65 11.80
N PRO A 194 29.30 -9.87 12.79
CA PRO A 194 30.42 -8.96 12.55
C PRO A 194 31.71 -9.68 12.13
N VAL A 195 31.93 -10.91 12.62
CA VAL A 195 33.08 -11.73 12.24
C VAL A 195 32.95 -12.21 10.80
N ALA A 196 31.80 -12.79 10.46
CA ALA A 196 31.53 -13.28 9.12
C ALA A 196 31.59 -12.14 8.09
N GLU A 197 30.99 -10.98 8.41
CA GLU A 197 30.98 -9.78 7.55
C GLU A 197 32.42 -9.32 7.24
N TYR A 198 33.26 -9.17 8.26
CA TYR A 198 34.67 -8.78 8.08
C TYR A 198 35.46 -9.74 7.18
N LEU A 199 35.32 -11.05 7.42
CA LEU A 199 36.04 -12.09 6.69
C LEU A 199 35.54 -12.21 5.24
N LEU A 200 34.23 -12.13 5.02
CA LEU A 200 33.66 -12.12 3.66
C LEU A 200 34.07 -10.88 2.88
N ASP A 201 34.14 -9.72 3.52
CA ASP A 201 34.61 -8.50 2.88
C ASP A 201 36.10 -8.60 2.50
N ALA A 202 36.92 -9.27 3.32
CA ALA A 202 38.30 -9.58 2.95
C ALA A 202 38.37 -10.49 1.72
N ALA A 203 37.57 -11.57 1.71
CA ALA A 203 37.47 -12.46 0.57
C ALA A 203 37.00 -11.74 -0.71
N ARG A 204 36.01 -10.84 -0.60
CA ARG A 204 35.50 -10.04 -1.73
C ARG A 204 36.46 -8.97 -2.24
N ARG A 205 37.35 -8.45 -1.39
CA ARG A 205 38.44 -7.58 -1.86
C ARG A 205 39.40 -8.33 -2.79
N VAL A 206 39.58 -9.63 -2.57
CA VAL A 206 40.36 -10.50 -3.46
C VAL A 206 39.55 -10.92 -4.69
N ARG A 207 38.30 -11.33 -4.50
CA ARG A 207 37.39 -11.76 -5.57
C ARG A 207 36.05 -11.01 -5.50
N PRO A 208 35.88 -9.91 -6.25
CA PRO A 208 34.68 -9.09 -6.18
C PRO A 208 33.37 -9.80 -6.57
N ASP A 209 33.46 -10.86 -7.37
CA ASP A 209 32.35 -11.69 -7.85
C ASP A 209 32.20 -13.02 -7.08
N LEU A 210 32.77 -13.12 -5.88
CA LEU A 210 32.71 -14.30 -5.03
C LEU A 210 31.28 -14.78 -4.78
N TYR A 211 30.99 -16.02 -5.16
CA TYR A 211 29.70 -16.66 -4.90
C TYR A 211 29.65 -17.22 -3.47
N VAL A 212 28.69 -16.77 -2.66
CA VAL A 212 28.58 -17.19 -1.25
C VAL A 212 27.33 -18.00 -1.05
N VAL A 213 27.50 -19.24 -0.60
CA VAL A 213 26.41 -20.16 -0.25
C VAL A 213 26.40 -20.35 1.25
N ALA A 214 25.23 -20.35 1.90
CA ALA A 214 25.15 -20.58 3.34
C ALA A 214 24.16 -21.68 3.70
N GLU A 215 24.58 -22.52 4.64
CA GLU A 215 23.69 -23.35 5.42
C GLU A 215 23.10 -22.50 6.56
N LEU A 216 21.83 -22.11 6.39
CA LEU A 216 21.15 -21.16 7.26
C LEU A 216 19.72 -21.64 7.54
N PHE A 217 19.50 -22.07 8.79
CA PHE A 217 18.25 -22.66 9.27
C PHE A 217 17.79 -21.96 10.56
N THR A 218 17.39 -20.69 10.46
CA THR A 218 17.00 -19.90 11.65
C THR A 218 15.53 -20.10 12.07
N ASN A 219 14.79 -20.97 11.37
CA ASN A 219 13.32 -21.15 11.48
C ASN A 219 12.52 -19.85 11.33
N SER A 220 13.13 -18.79 10.77
CA SER A 220 12.50 -17.48 10.59
C SER A 220 13.04 -16.79 9.34
N ASP A 221 12.17 -16.57 8.35
CA ASP A 221 12.53 -15.81 7.14
C ASP A 221 13.06 -14.40 7.50
N HIS A 222 12.59 -13.80 8.59
CA HIS A 222 13.10 -12.50 9.07
C HIS A 222 14.56 -12.58 9.54
N LYS A 223 14.90 -13.61 10.34
CA LYS A 223 16.29 -13.80 10.79
C LYS A 223 17.19 -14.16 9.63
N ASP A 224 16.75 -15.04 8.72
CA ASP A 224 17.49 -15.37 7.50
C ASP A 224 17.83 -14.10 6.70
N ASN A 225 16.87 -13.17 6.56
CA ASN A 225 17.08 -11.90 5.86
C ASN A 225 18.14 -11.01 6.51
N ILE A 226 18.31 -11.04 7.83
CA ILE A 226 19.38 -10.27 8.51
C ILE A 226 20.75 -10.78 8.06
N PHE A 227 20.95 -12.11 8.07
CA PHE A 227 22.20 -12.72 7.62
C PHE A 227 22.44 -12.49 6.13
N VAL A 228 21.44 -12.75 5.27
CA VAL A 228 21.58 -12.58 3.82
C VAL A 228 21.97 -11.15 3.46
N ASN A 229 21.28 -10.16 4.01
CA ASN A 229 21.53 -8.75 3.68
C ASN A 229 22.86 -8.24 4.23
N ARG A 230 23.24 -8.61 5.46
CA ARG A 230 24.50 -8.15 6.06
C ARG A 230 25.71 -8.84 5.48
N LEU A 231 25.62 -10.15 5.26
CA LEU A 231 26.74 -10.95 4.78
C LEU A 231 26.85 -10.96 3.26
N GLY A 232 25.83 -10.50 2.53
CA GLY A 232 25.77 -10.54 1.07
C GLY A 232 25.72 -11.97 0.52
N ILE A 233 24.98 -12.86 1.18
CA ILE A 233 24.88 -14.27 0.78
C ILE A 233 24.19 -14.36 -0.59
N SER A 234 24.79 -15.09 -1.52
CA SER A 234 24.26 -15.28 -2.88
C SER A 234 23.15 -16.32 -2.91
N SER A 235 23.32 -17.45 -2.19
CA SER A 235 22.32 -18.51 -2.12
C SER A 235 22.21 -19.16 -0.74
N LEU A 236 21.00 -19.57 -0.38
CA LEU A 236 20.76 -20.42 0.78
C LEU A 236 20.63 -21.88 0.34
N ILE A 237 21.28 -22.77 1.10
CA ILE A 237 21.12 -24.22 0.92
C ILE A 237 19.70 -24.62 1.30
N ARG A 238 19.07 -25.40 0.44
CA ARG A 238 17.76 -26.03 0.66
C ARG A 238 17.87 -27.51 0.30
N GLU A 239 17.18 -28.37 1.04
CA GLU A 239 17.36 -29.81 0.95
C GLU A 239 16.06 -30.50 0.55
N ALA A 240 16.06 -31.24 -0.55
CA ALA A 240 14.89 -32.00 -0.98
C ALA A 240 14.52 -33.09 0.04
N MET A 241 15.53 -33.69 0.66
CA MET A 241 15.39 -34.68 1.74
C MET A 241 14.64 -34.18 2.98
N SER A 242 14.44 -32.86 3.14
CA SER A 242 13.61 -32.32 4.22
C SER A 242 12.11 -32.57 3.99
N ALA A 243 11.68 -32.81 2.75
CA ALA A 243 10.30 -33.16 2.44
C ALA A 243 9.96 -34.57 2.96
N TRP A 244 8.83 -34.67 3.66
CA TRP A 244 8.31 -35.92 4.22
C TRP A 244 7.36 -36.65 3.28
N ASP A 245 6.82 -35.97 2.26
CA ASP A 245 5.98 -36.53 1.20
C ASP A 245 6.16 -35.78 -0.13
N SER A 246 5.54 -36.31 -1.19
CA SER A 246 5.61 -35.77 -2.55
C SER A 246 5.05 -34.36 -2.68
N HIS A 247 4.01 -34.04 -1.89
CA HIS A 247 3.37 -32.73 -1.91
C HIS A 247 4.29 -31.66 -1.32
N GLU A 248 4.95 -31.97 -0.20
CA GLU A 248 5.92 -31.08 0.43
C GLU A 248 7.13 -30.81 -0.48
N GLU A 249 7.63 -31.82 -1.19
CA GLU A 249 8.70 -31.62 -2.17
C GLU A 249 8.24 -30.72 -3.32
N GLY A 250 7.02 -30.93 -3.85
CA GLY A 250 6.41 -30.04 -4.82
C GLY A 250 6.25 -28.59 -4.31
N ARG A 251 5.92 -28.40 -3.03
CA ARG A 251 5.85 -27.08 -2.39
C ARG A 251 7.21 -26.39 -2.36
N LEU A 252 8.29 -27.11 -2.07
CA LEU A 252 9.66 -26.58 -2.10
C LEU A 252 10.05 -26.17 -3.53
N VAL A 253 9.76 -27.01 -4.53
CA VAL A 253 9.96 -26.69 -5.95
C VAL A 253 9.19 -25.43 -6.34
N TYR A 254 7.94 -25.27 -5.92
CA TYR A 254 7.17 -24.05 -6.19
C TYR A 254 7.79 -22.82 -5.54
N ARG A 255 8.17 -22.91 -4.24
CA ARG A 255 8.71 -21.78 -3.47
C ARG A 255 10.03 -21.25 -4.03
N TYR A 256 10.90 -22.13 -4.51
CA TYR A 256 12.21 -21.78 -5.06
C TYR A 256 12.23 -21.79 -6.60
N GLY A 257 11.10 -22.11 -7.23
CA GLY A 257 10.98 -22.36 -8.66
C GLY A 257 10.89 -21.12 -9.53
N GLY A 258 10.85 -19.91 -8.96
CA GLY A 258 10.77 -18.66 -9.72
C GLY A 258 9.36 -18.05 -9.73
N GLU A 259 9.05 -17.27 -10.77
CA GLU A 259 7.76 -16.58 -10.88
C GLU A 259 6.63 -17.57 -11.26
N PRO A 260 5.38 -17.35 -10.85
CA PRO A 260 4.26 -18.17 -11.33
C PRO A 260 4.07 -18.10 -12.86
N VAL A 261 3.65 -19.20 -13.48
CA VAL A 261 3.25 -19.20 -14.91
C VAL A 261 2.14 -18.20 -15.16
N GLY A 262 2.34 -17.33 -16.16
CA GLY A 262 1.41 -16.25 -16.48
C GLY A 262 1.59 -15.00 -15.61
N ALA A 263 2.70 -14.88 -14.89
CA ALA A 263 3.01 -13.68 -14.11
C ALA A 263 2.90 -12.38 -14.94
N PHE A 264 2.53 -11.31 -14.27
CA PHE A 264 2.40 -9.99 -14.90
C PHE A 264 3.74 -9.48 -15.42
N PHE A 265 3.68 -8.75 -16.54
CA PHE A 265 4.86 -8.12 -17.10
C PHE A 265 5.38 -7.04 -16.16
N GLN A 266 6.63 -7.21 -15.73
CA GLN A 266 7.28 -6.22 -14.89
C GLN A 266 7.70 -4.98 -15.71
N PRO A 267 7.67 -3.78 -15.11
CA PRO A 267 8.08 -2.54 -15.77
C PRO A 267 9.58 -2.54 -16.09
N SER A 268 9.99 -1.76 -17.11
CA SER A 268 11.40 -1.63 -17.51
C SER A 268 12.26 -0.92 -16.46
N LEU A 269 11.64 -0.08 -15.63
CA LEU A 269 12.27 0.54 -14.48
C LEU A 269 11.57 -0.02 -13.23
N ARG A 270 12.25 -0.94 -12.54
CA ARG A 270 11.72 -1.56 -11.32
C ARG A 270 12.19 -0.76 -10.10
N PRO A 271 11.31 -0.43 -9.15
CA PRO A 271 11.76 -0.08 -7.82
C PRO A 271 12.48 -1.30 -7.21
N LEU A 272 13.47 -1.05 -6.34
CA LEU A 272 14.10 -2.12 -5.57
C LEU A 272 13.04 -2.71 -4.63
N VAL A 273 12.65 -3.96 -4.87
CA VAL A 273 11.64 -4.67 -4.07
C VAL A 273 12.26 -5.86 -3.35
N PRO A 274 11.79 -6.20 -2.15
CA PRO A 274 12.19 -7.43 -1.48
C PRO A 274 11.84 -8.66 -2.32
N SER A 275 12.70 -9.68 -2.30
CA SER A 275 12.47 -10.98 -2.95
C SER A 275 12.90 -12.13 -2.03
N ILE A 276 12.43 -13.34 -2.34
CA ILE A 276 12.93 -14.54 -1.68
C ILE A 276 14.42 -14.68 -1.98
N ALA A 277 15.23 -15.03 -0.97
CA ALA A 277 16.65 -15.30 -1.16
C ALA A 277 16.83 -16.45 -2.16
N HIS A 278 17.79 -16.30 -3.07
CA HIS A 278 18.06 -17.33 -4.07
C HIS A 278 18.45 -18.65 -3.39
N ALA A 279 18.02 -19.78 -3.95
CA ALA A 279 18.25 -21.11 -3.38
C ALA A 279 19.33 -21.86 -4.16
N LEU A 280 20.12 -22.65 -3.43
CA LEU A 280 20.85 -23.81 -3.95
C LEU A 280 20.11 -25.05 -3.46
N PHE A 281 19.29 -25.65 -4.32
CA PHE A 281 18.42 -26.76 -3.98
C PHE A 281 19.11 -28.09 -4.23
N LEU A 282 19.47 -28.77 -3.15
CA LEU A 282 20.24 -30.01 -3.19
C LEU A 282 19.29 -31.21 -3.09
N ASP A 283 19.43 -32.19 -4.00
CA ASP A 283 18.70 -33.46 -3.86
C ASP A 283 19.14 -34.17 -2.59
N LEU A 284 20.46 -34.21 -2.35
CA LEU A 284 21.08 -34.80 -1.17
C LEU A 284 22.25 -33.91 -0.72
N THR A 285 22.27 -33.54 0.56
CA THR A 285 23.45 -32.94 1.21
C THR A 285 24.34 -34.02 1.83
N HIS A 286 25.58 -33.68 2.18
CA HIS A 286 26.48 -34.65 2.78
C HIS A 286 26.08 -35.06 4.21
N ASP A 287 25.24 -34.27 4.88
CA ASP A 287 24.71 -34.56 6.23
C ASP A 287 23.39 -35.34 6.21
N ASN A 288 22.76 -35.47 5.05
CA ASN A 288 21.50 -36.17 4.93
C ASN A 288 21.67 -37.70 5.09
N PRO A 289 20.69 -38.38 5.72
CA PRO A 289 20.66 -39.84 5.74
C PRO A 289 20.47 -40.40 4.33
N SER A 290 20.75 -41.70 4.16
CA SER A 290 20.53 -42.42 2.90
C SER A 290 19.10 -42.21 2.38
N PRO A 291 18.91 -41.76 1.13
CA PRO A 291 17.59 -41.69 0.49
C PRO A 291 16.87 -43.04 0.44
N VAL A 292 17.64 -44.13 0.30
CA VAL A 292 17.09 -45.49 0.28
C VAL A 292 16.47 -45.83 1.63
N ASP A 293 17.15 -45.48 2.72
CA ASP A 293 16.68 -45.76 4.09
C ASP A 293 15.51 -44.87 4.48
N LYS A 294 15.56 -43.59 4.12
CA LYS A 294 14.51 -42.62 4.47
C LYS A 294 13.26 -42.75 3.61
N ARG A 295 13.41 -43.20 2.35
CA ARG A 295 12.34 -43.26 1.36
C ARG A 295 12.33 -44.64 0.68
N SER A 296 12.94 -44.73 -0.49
CA SER A 296 13.01 -45.91 -1.35
C SER A 296 14.07 -45.68 -2.42
N VAL A 297 14.70 -46.75 -2.90
CA VAL A 297 15.59 -46.68 -4.06
C VAL A 297 14.88 -46.13 -5.32
N PHE A 298 13.57 -46.34 -5.43
CA PHE A 298 12.77 -45.86 -6.56
C PHE A 298 12.48 -44.36 -6.53
N ASP A 299 12.73 -43.67 -5.41
CA ASP A 299 12.45 -42.23 -5.29
C ASP A 299 13.58 -41.34 -5.80
N LEU A 300 14.80 -41.88 -5.92
CA LEU A 300 15.97 -41.04 -6.23
C LEU A 300 15.86 -40.34 -7.59
N LEU A 301 15.34 -41.06 -8.60
CA LEU A 301 15.08 -40.53 -9.94
C LEU A 301 13.98 -39.45 -9.98
N PRO A 302 12.74 -39.70 -9.50
CA PRO A 302 11.68 -38.69 -9.51
C PRO A 302 12.02 -37.45 -8.68
N SER A 303 12.62 -37.61 -7.50
CA SER A 303 12.95 -36.47 -6.64
C SER A 303 14.04 -35.57 -7.25
N THR A 304 15.08 -36.14 -7.84
CA THR A 304 16.07 -35.31 -8.54
C THR A 304 15.52 -34.63 -9.80
N ALA A 305 14.53 -35.24 -10.46
CA ALA A 305 13.84 -34.61 -11.58
C ALA A 305 13.00 -33.42 -11.13
N LEU A 306 12.34 -33.49 -9.97
CA LEU A 306 11.61 -32.38 -9.37
C LEU A 306 12.54 -31.23 -8.99
N VAL A 307 13.66 -31.52 -8.31
CA VAL A 307 14.70 -30.52 -7.97
C VAL A 307 15.23 -29.84 -9.23
N SER A 308 15.52 -30.60 -10.29
CA SER A 308 16.02 -30.09 -11.57
C SER A 308 15.03 -29.18 -12.30
N MET A 309 13.74 -29.21 -11.96
CA MET A 309 12.73 -28.35 -12.56
C MET A 309 12.52 -27.02 -11.82
N ALA A 310 13.06 -26.85 -10.61
CA ALA A 310 13.07 -25.56 -9.94
C ALA A 310 13.97 -24.56 -10.68
N CYS A 311 13.53 -23.32 -10.91
CA CYS A 311 14.35 -22.24 -11.48
C CYS A 311 15.30 -21.63 -10.44
N CYS A 312 16.17 -22.45 -9.86
CA CYS A 312 17.23 -22.05 -8.95
C CYS A 312 18.48 -22.90 -9.20
N ALA A 313 19.57 -22.64 -8.49
CA ALA A 313 20.74 -23.51 -8.60
C ALA A 313 20.40 -24.88 -8.00
N SER A 314 20.87 -25.97 -8.61
CA SER A 314 20.70 -27.34 -8.09
C SER A 314 22.04 -27.99 -7.76
N GLY A 315 22.02 -29.01 -6.90
CA GLY A 315 23.21 -29.79 -6.56
C GLY A 315 22.90 -31.17 -6.00
N SER A 316 23.92 -32.00 -5.84
CA SER A 316 23.83 -33.30 -5.18
C SER A 316 25.16 -33.70 -4.57
N ASN A 317 25.13 -34.48 -3.49
CA ASN A 317 26.32 -35.14 -2.96
C ASN A 317 26.59 -36.46 -3.69
N ARG A 318 27.86 -36.79 -3.90
CA ARG A 318 28.26 -38.03 -4.57
C ARG A 318 27.87 -39.26 -3.74
N GLY A 319 27.31 -40.26 -4.40
CA GLY A 319 26.69 -41.45 -3.80
C GLY A 319 25.18 -41.51 -4.03
N TYR A 320 24.52 -40.37 -4.26
CA TYR A 320 23.11 -40.33 -4.62
C TYR A 320 22.87 -41.02 -5.97
N ASP A 321 23.57 -40.57 -7.00
CA ASP A 321 23.39 -41.07 -8.37
C ASP A 321 23.80 -42.54 -8.53
N GLU A 322 24.78 -42.99 -7.73
CA GLU A 322 25.26 -44.37 -7.68
C GLU A 322 24.35 -45.33 -6.87
N LEU A 323 23.24 -44.84 -6.30
CA LEU A 323 22.32 -45.62 -5.44
C LEU A 323 23.00 -46.21 -4.20
N VAL A 324 23.86 -45.44 -3.53
CA VAL A 324 24.50 -45.87 -2.27
C VAL A 324 23.44 -46.00 -1.18
N PRO A 325 23.22 -47.19 -0.59
CA PRO A 325 22.07 -47.42 0.29
C PRO A 325 22.30 -47.02 1.75
N HIS A 326 23.49 -46.52 2.09
CA HIS A 326 23.86 -46.16 3.46
C HIS A 326 24.42 -44.74 3.50
N HIS A 327 24.30 -44.09 4.66
CA HIS A 327 24.91 -42.78 4.88
C HIS A 327 26.44 -42.88 4.79
N ILE A 328 27.04 -41.95 4.04
CA ILE A 328 28.50 -41.83 3.85
C ILE A 328 29.02 -40.89 4.94
N HIS A 329 29.49 -41.46 6.05
CA HIS A 329 29.86 -40.67 7.23
C HIS A 329 31.17 -39.91 7.00
N VAL A 330 31.14 -38.58 7.20
CA VAL A 330 32.31 -37.68 7.00
C VAL A 330 33.49 -37.91 7.97
N VAL A 331 33.40 -38.88 8.88
CA VAL A 331 34.40 -39.16 9.94
C VAL A 331 34.86 -40.61 9.87
N ASP A 332 33.90 -41.55 9.84
CA ASP A 332 34.20 -42.98 9.94
C ASP A 332 34.42 -43.66 8.57
N GLU A 333 34.01 -43.03 7.46
CA GLU A 333 34.20 -43.61 6.13
C GLU A 333 35.64 -43.43 5.65
N ILE A 334 36.30 -44.55 5.36
CA ILE A 334 37.70 -44.60 4.92
C ILE A 334 37.87 -45.09 3.49
N ARG A 335 36.79 -45.57 2.86
CA ARG A 335 36.81 -46.09 1.49
C ARG A 335 36.82 -44.95 0.48
N GLU A 336 37.50 -45.16 -0.63
CA GLU A 336 37.51 -44.21 -1.73
C GLU A 336 36.21 -44.28 -2.53
N TYR A 337 35.84 -43.22 -3.25
CA TYR A 337 34.80 -43.34 -4.25
C TYR A 337 35.28 -44.20 -5.43
N ALA A 338 34.40 -45.00 -6.01
CA ALA A 338 34.71 -45.76 -7.21
C ALA A 338 35.17 -44.84 -8.36
N GLU A 339 36.19 -45.24 -9.11
CA GLU A 339 36.66 -44.48 -10.27
C GLU A 339 35.71 -44.61 -11.46
N TRP A 340 35.71 -43.61 -12.34
CA TRP A 340 35.02 -43.71 -13.63
C TRP A 340 35.72 -44.73 -14.53
N SER A 341 34.97 -45.61 -15.17
CA SER A 341 35.51 -46.66 -16.03
C SER A 341 34.58 -46.91 -17.23
N ASP A 342 35.17 -47.06 -18.42
CA ASP A 342 34.41 -47.45 -19.61
C ASP A 342 34.15 -48.97 -19.68
N ASP A 343 34.78 -49.76 -18.79
CA ASP A 343 34.50 -51.18 -18.63
C ASP A 343 33.24 -51.37 -17.76
N PRO A 344 32.16 -51.98 -18.28
CA PRO A 344 30.91 -52.17 -17.53
C PRO A 344 31.04 -53.13 -16.33
N THR A 345 32.18 -53.82 -16.19
CA THR A 345 32.42 -54.80 -15.12
C THR A 345 33.24 -54.26 -13.94
N CYS A 346 33.79 -53.05 -14.03
CA CYS A 346 34.51 -52.41 -12.93
C CYS A 346 34.32 -50.89 -12.90
N GLY A 347 34.29 -50.28 -11.71
CA GLY A 347 34.11 -48.84 -11.52
C GLY A 347 32.67 -48.35 -11.72
N VAL A 348 32.49 -47.03 -11.82
CA VAL A 348 31.21 -46.38 -12.12
C VAL A 348 31.18 -45.86 -13.56
N ASN A 349 30.02 -45.96 -14.20
CA ASN A 349 29.81 -45.52 -15.58
C ASN A 349 28.37 -45.00 -15.79
N LEU A 350 28.01 -44.68 -17.03
CA LEU A 350 26.67 -44.16 -17.35
C LEU A 350 25.51 -45.09 -16.97
N HIS A 351 25.74 -46.40 -16.91
CA HIS A 351 24.74 -47.42 -16.56
C HIS A 351 24.68 -47.68 -15.05
N SER A 352 25.55 -47.05 -14.26
CA SER A 352 25.53 -47.16 -12.80
C SER A 352 24.41 -46.29 -12.22
N GLY A 353 23.49 -46.92 -11.48
CA GLY A 353 22.40 -46.24 -10.79
C GLY A 353 21.53 -45.39 -11.72
N ILE A 354 21.42 -44.10 -11.41
CA ILE A 354 20.65 -43.11 -12.19
C ILE A 354 21.54 -42.11 -12.94
N ILE A 355 22.86 -42.35 -13.06
CA ILE A 355 23.82 -41.39 -13.65
C ILE A 355 23.40 -40.94 -15.06
N ALA A 356 22.98 -41.87 -15.94
CA ALA A 356 22.49 -41.50 -17.27
C ALA A 356 21.27 -40.55 -17.22
N ALA A 357 20.33 -40.80 -16.30
CA ALA A 357 19.14 -39.97 -16.13
C ALA A 357 19.49 -38.60 -15.53
N LYS A 358 20.37 -38.55 -14.52
CA LYS A 358 20.86 -37.29 -13.94
C LYS A 358 21.56 -36.42 -14.98
N ARG A 359 22.36 -37.01 -15.87
CA ARG A 359 22.98 -36.29 -16.99
C ARG A 359 21.93 -35.64 -17.90
N ALA A 360 20.89 -36.38 -18.28
CA ALA A 360 19.80 -35.85 -19.11
C ALA A 360 19.04 -34.72 -18.41
N LEU A 361 18.75 -34.87 -17.12
CA LEU A 361 18.09 -33.84 -16.31
C LEU A 361 18.95 -32.58 -16.13
N ASN A 362 20.25 -32.72 -15.88
CA ASN A 362 21.18 -31.59 -15.78
C ASN A 362 21.28 -30.82 -17.11
N LYS A 363 21.34 -31.55 -18.24
CA LYS A 363 21.30 -30.94 -19.57
C LYS A 363 20.00 -30.15 -19.79
N LEU A 364 18.86 -30.75 -19.46
CA LEU A 364 17.56 -30.08 -19.52
C LEU A 364 17.52 -28.83 -18.63
N HIS A 365 17.95 -28.94 -17.36
CA HIS A 365 17.98 -27.82 -16.43
C HIS A 365 18.85 -26.65 -16.95
N PHE A 366 20.02 -26.97 -17.50
CA PHE A 366 20.93 -26.01 -18.13
C PHE A 366 20.29 -25.32 -19.34
N GLU A 367 19.70 -26.09 -20.25
CA GLU A 367 19.01 -25.56 -21.45
C GLU A 367 17.83 -24.64 -21.06
N LEU A 368 17.04 -25.04 -20.05
CA LEU A 368 15.94 -24.23 -19.55
C LEU A 368 16.42 -22.95 -18.84
N GLY A 369 17.54 -23.03 -18.11
CA GLY A 369 18.19 -21.85 -17.52
C GLY A 369 18.67 -20.86 -18.58
N LEU A 370 19.41 -21.35 -19.58
CA LEU A 370 19.93 -20.55 -20.69
C LEU A 370 18.80 -19.97 -21.56
N GLY A 371 17.72 -20.74 -21.76
CA GLY A 371 16.55 -20.35 -22.53
C GLY A 371 15.56 -19.42 -21.80
N GLY A 372 15.87 -19.02 -20.57
CA GLY A 372 15.05 -18.07 -19.81
C GLY A 372 13.70 -18.63 -19.35
N PHE A 373 13.61 -19.94 -19.06
CA PHE A 373 12.41 -20.56 -18.52
C PHE A 373 12.26 -20.21 -17.03
N SER A 374 11.88 -18.97 -16.74
CA SER A 374 11.89 -18.44 -15.37
C SER A 374 10.58 -18.59 -14.61
N GLN A 375 9.52 -19.10 -15.27
CA GLN A 375 8.22 -19.26 -14.65
C GLN A 375 7.93 -20.72 -14.29
N VAL A 376 7.35 -20.98 -13.12
CA VAL A 376 7.03 -22.33 -12.62
C VAL A 376 5.57 -22.46 -12.19
N TYR A 377 5.01 -23.63 -12.49
CA TYR A 377 3.72 -24.10 -11.98
C TYR A 377 3.89 -25.54 -11.52
N VAL A 378 3.38 -25.85 -10.33
CA VAL A 378 3.44 -27.19 -9.73
C VAL A 378 2.01 -27.68 -9.53
N ASP A 379 1.70 -28.87 -10.06
CA ASP A 379 0.40 -29.52 -9.97
C ASP A 379 0.55 -30.87 -9.26
N GLN A 380 -0.14 -31.03 -8.13
CA GLN A 380 -0.27 -32.33 -7.46
C GLN A 380 -1.35 -33.14 -8.18
N MET A 381 -0.94 -34.05 -9.07
CA MET A 381 -1.86 -34.83 -9.90
C MET A 381 -2.52 -35.98 -9.14
N ASP A 382 -1.78 -36.59 -8.22
CA ASP A 382 -2.19 -37.64 -7.28
C ASP A 382 -1.27 -37.56 -6.04
N THR A 383 -1.48 -38.38 -5.02
CA THR A 383 -0.69 -38.45 -3.78
C THR A 383 0.82 -38.57 -4.06
N ASP A 384 1.20 -39.37 -5.06
CA ASP A 384 2.59 -39.66 -5.42
C ASP A 384 2.97 -39.18 -6.83
N ILE A 385 2.15 -38.31 -7.44
CA ILE A 385 2.42 -37.81 -8.80
C ILE A 385 2.41 -36.30 -8.80
N VAL A 386 3.57 -35.72 -9.12
CA VAL A 386 3.79 -34.27 -9.18
C VAL A 386 4.16 -33.89 -10.60
N ALA A 387 3.47 -32.91 -11.16
CA ALA A 387 3.81 -32.31 -12.44
C ALA A 387 4.37 -30.90 -12.23
N VAL A 388 5.55 -30.64 -12.79
CA VAL A 388 6.19 -29.32 -12.76
C VAL A 388 6.27 -28.80 -14.19
N THR A 389 5.71 -27.61 -14.39
CA THR A 389 5.83 -26.86 -15.65
C THR A 389 6.84 -25.76 -15.46
N ARG A 390 7.88 -25.73 -16.29
CA ARG A 390 8.80 -24.60 -16.41
C ARG A 390 8.50 -23.89 -17.74
N HIS A 391 8.22 -22.59 -17.69
CA HIS A 391 7.71 -21.79 -18.81
C HIS A 391 8.63 -20.62 -19.13
N CYS A 392 8.88 -20.39 -20.42
CA CYS A 392 9.61 -19.21 -20.89
C CYS A 392 8.63 -18.07 -21.17
N PRO A 393 8.63 -16.97 -20.40
CA PRO A 393 7.72 -15.85 -20.63
C PRO A 393 7.96 -15.13 -21.96
N GLU A 394 9.15 -15.29 -22.55
CA GLU A 394 9.48 -14.67 -23.84
C GLU A 394 8.94 -15.48 -25.00
N THR A 395 9.22 -16.79 -25.07
CA THR A 395 8.84 -17.67 -26.19
C THR A 395 7.44 -18.27 -26.02
N HIS A 396 6.94 -18.36 -24.80
CA HIS A 396 5.79 -19.16 -24.35
C HIS A 396 5.89 -20.66 -24.60
N GLN A 397 7.10 -21.16 -24.80
CA GLN A 397 7.35 -22.59 -24.72
C GLN A 397 7.38 -23.01 -23.26
N SER A 398 6.97 -24.24 -23.00
CA SER A 398 6.99 -24.84 -21.68
C SER A 398 7.60 -26.24 -21.74
N VAL A 399 8.26 -26.63 -20.67
CA VAL A 399 8.55 -28.04 -20.39
C VAL A 399 7.65 -28.49 -19.25
N VAL A 400 6.92 -29.57 -19.48
CA VAL A 400 6.13 -30.22 -18.44
C VAL A 400 6.79 -31.54 -18.09
N LEU A 401 7.32 -31.62 -16.87
CA LEU A 401 7.89 -32.84 -16.29
C LEU A 401 6.88 -33.42 -15.31
N VAL A 402 6.56 -34.71 -15.46
CA VAL A 402 5.70 -35.45 -14.53
C VAL A 402 6.56 -36.50 -13.87
N ALA A 403 6.60 -36.49 -12.53
CA ALA A 403 7.35 -37.41 -11.71
C ALA A 403 6.40 -38.28 -10.89
N TYR A 404 6.56 -39.60 -10.97
CA TYR A 404 5.88 -40.55 -10.09
C TYR A 404 6.86 -40.94 -8.98
N THR A 405 6.71 -40.29 -7.83
CA THR A 405 7.58 -40.45 -6.67
C THR A 405 7.32 -41.80 -5.98
N ALA A 406 8.23 -42.16 -5.07
CA ALA A 406 8.16 -43.40 -4.31
C ALA A 406 8.69 -43.20 -2.88
N PHE A 407 8.08 -42.28 -2.12
CA PHE A 407 8.48 -41.99 -0.73
C PHE A 407 8.40 -43.22 0.19
N SER A 408 7.72 -44.28 -0.23
CA SER A 408 7.77 -45.61 0.36
C SER A 408 8.09 -46.66 -0.72
N HIS A 409 8.75 -47.75 -0.32
CA HIS A 409 9.08 -48.85 -1.24
C HIS A 409 7.79 -49.46 -1.84
N PRO A 410 7.60 -49.46 -3.17
CA PRO A 410 6.36 -49.95 -3.80
C PRO A 410 6.14 -51.46 -3.60
N ASP A 411 4.89 -51.91 -3.63
CA ASP A 411 4.55 -53.34 -3.56
C ASP A 411 5.13 -54.10 -4.77
N PRO A 412 5.85 -55.23 -4.60
CA PRO A 412 6.35 -56.06 -5.69
C PRO A 412 5.30 -56.49 -6.73
N TYR A 413 4.03 -56.58 -6.32
CA TYR A 413 2.88 -56.94 -7.15
C TYR A 413 1.94 -55.75 -7.42
N TYR A 414 2.45 -54.52 -7.26
CA TYR A 414 1.70 -53.29 -7.48
C TYR A 414 0.94 -53.34 -8.82
N LYS A 415 -0.39 -53.16 -8.75
CA LYS A 415 -1.25 -53.00 -9.92
C LYS A 415 -1.62 -51.54 -10.04
N ARG A 416 -1.38 -50.99 -11.23
CA ARG A 416 -1.58 -49.58 -11.56
C ARG A 416 -3.00 -49.10 -11.21
N GLY A 417 -3.09 -48.00 -10.47
CA GLY A 417 -4.32 -47.21 -10.33
C GLY A 417 -4.61 -46.32 -11.54
N TYR A 418 -5.79 -45.69 -11.58
CA TYR A 418 -6.09 -44.69 -12.59
C TYR A 418 -5.25 -43.42 -12.36
N VAL A 419 -4.44 -43.03 -13.35
CA VAL A 419 -3.73 -41.74 -13.33
C VAL A 419 -4.51 -40.77 -14.20
N LYS A 420 -4.89 -39.62 -13.62
CA LYS A 420 -5.58 -38.55 -14.34
C LYS A 420 -4.77 -38.13 -15.59
N PRO A 421 -5.38 -38.00 -16.78
CA PRO A 421 -4.69 -37.53 -17.98
C PRO A 421 -4.08 -36.14 -17.79
N LEU A 422 -2.89 -35.94 -18.36
CA LEU A 422 -2.29 -34.61 -18.44
C LEU A 422 -2.98 -33.81 -19.54
N ARG A 423 -3.44 -32.60 -19.23
CA ARG A 423 -4.08 -31.70 -20.19
C ARG A 423 -3.26 -30.42 -20.29
N VAL A 424 -2.77 -30.10 -21.49
CA VAL A 424 -1.95 -28.90 -21.75
C VAL A 424 -2.58 -28.06 -22.85
N GLU A 425 -2.65 -26.74 -22.67
CA GLU A 425 -3.10 -25.79 -23.71
C GLU A 425 -1.94 -25.52 -24.68
N GLY A 426 -1.87 -26.25 -25.79
CA GLY A 426 -0.77 -26.18 -26.75
C GLY A 426 -0.59 -27.46 -27.55
N THR A 427 0.46 -27.50 -28.37
CA THR A 427 0.94 -28.70 -29.08
C THR A 427 2.09 -29.32 -28.31
N VAL A 428 2.10 -30.65 -28.20
CA VAL A 428 3.23 -31.39 -27.66
C VAL A 428 4.16 -31.73 -28.82
N ASP A 429 5.35 -31.17 -28.80
CA ASP A 429 6.27 -31.25 -29.93
C ASP A 429 7.12 -32.53 -29.86
N GLU A 430 7.56 -32.89 -28.65
CA GLU A 430 8.51 -33.99 -28.41
C GLU A 430 8.48 -34.40 -26.94
N ILE A 431 8.77 -35.68 -26.67
CA ILE A 431 9.09 -36.18 -25.34
C ILE A 431 10.61 -36.12 -25.17
N ILE A 432 11.06 -35.22 -24.31
CA ILE A 432 12.48 -34.93 -24.06
C ILE A 432 13.15 -36.12 -23.39
N LEU A 433 12.47 -36.68 -22.39
CA LEU A 433 12.99 -37.72 -21.51
C LEU A 433 11.85 -38.62 -21.05
N GLU A 434 11.99 -39.92 -21.24
CA GLU A 434 11.30 -40.96 -20.47
C GLU A 434 12.37 -41.71 -19.70
N ALA A 435 12.28 -41.68 -18.37
CA ALA A 435 13.20 -42.45 -17.54
C ALA A 435 12.45 -43.22 -16.47
N THR A 436 12.92 -44.43 -16.19
CA THR A 436 12.31 -45.34 -15.21
C THR A 436 13.40 -46.12 -14.51
N LEU A 437 13.34 -46.15 -13.18
CA LEU A 437 14.15 -47.08 -12.40
C LEU A 437 13.38 -48.39 -12.17
N LEU A 438 14.04 -49.52 -12.47
CA LEU A 438 13.46 -50.86 -12.27
C LEU A 438 14.51 -51.84 -11.75
N HIS A 439 14.04 -52.92 -11.13
CA HIS A 439 14.90 -54.04 -10.75
C HIS A 439 15.22 -54.90 -11.98
N LYS A 440 16.48 -55.29 -12.19
CA LYS A 440 16.97 -56.03 -13.38
C LYS A 440 16.19 -57.32 -13.66
N ASN A 441 15.76 -58.03 -12.61
CA ASN A 441 14.90 -59.23 -12.71
C ASN A 441 13.58 -58.99 -13.48
N ALA A 442 13.08 -57.75 -13.59
CA ALA A 442 11.88 -57.43 -14.36
C ALA A 442 12.02 -57.81 -15.84
N LYS A 443 13.22 -57.65 -16.42
CA LYS A 443 13.51 -58.06 -17.81
C LYS A 443 13.43 -59.57 -18.02
N SER A 444 13.54 -60.36 -16.95
CA SER A 444 13.44 -61.82 -16.96
C SER A 444 12.08 -62.32 -16.43
N GLY A 445 11.07 -61.45 -16.32
CA GLY A 445 9.72 -61.81 -15.87
C GLY A 445 9.50 -61.79 -14.34
N GLY A 446 10.46 -61.28 -13.57
CA GLY A 446 10.35 -61.06 -12.13
C GLY A 446 9.60 -59.77 -11.75
N PRO A 447 9.35 -59.53 -10.44
CA PRO A 447 8.65 -58.33 -9.98
C PRO A 447 9.50 -57.07 -10.17
N ARG A 448 8.89 -56.01 -10.73
CA ARG A 448 9.54 -54.72 -11.04
C ARG A 448 10.10 -54.01 -9.81
N PHE A 449 9.38 -54.11 -8.68
CA PHE A 449 9.71 -53.45 -7.42
C PHE A 449 10.35 -54.40 -6.40
N ALA A 450 11.06 -55.42 -6.87
CA ALA A 450 11.79 -56.33 -6.00
C ALA A 450 12.71 -55.55 -5.04
N ARG A 451 12.77 -56.02 -3.80
CA ARG A 451 13.73 -55.56 -2.81
C ARG A 451 15.12 -56.10 -3.18
N PRO A 452 16.21 -55.43 -2.77
CA PRO A 452 17.56 -55.89 -3.12
C PRO A 452 17.85 -57.23 -2.45
N ASP A 453 18.56 -58.13 -3.13
CA ASP A 453 18.95 -59.46 -2.64
C ASP A 453 20.18 -59.37 -1.71
N GLY A 454 20.08 -58.51 -0.68
CA GLY A 454 21.16 -58.20 0.25
C GLY A 454 22.22 -57.25 -0.32
N PHE A 455 22.73 -56.33 0.50
CA PHE A 455 23.79 -55.40 0.12
C PHE A 455 25.11 -55.75 0.81
N SER A 456 26.19 -55.91 0.03
CA SER A 456 27.54 -56.07 0.57
C SER A 456 28.40 -54.85 0.24
N LYS A 457 28.96 -54.23 1.30
CA LYS A 457 29.93 -53.15 1.16
C LYS A 457 31.22 -53.68 0.53
N ASN A 458 31.70 -53.03 -0.52
CA ASN A 458 33.04 -53.29 -1.03
C ASN A 458 34.09 -52.81 -0.02
N HIS A 459 35.17 -53.58 0.14
CA HIS A 459 36.23 -53.30 1.12
C HIS A 459 37.15 -52.13 0.75
N LYS A 460 37.23 -51.77 -0.53
CA LYS A 460 38.15 -50.74 -1.04
C LYS A 460 37.42 -49.44 -1.41
N TYR A 461 36.26 -49.54 -2.04
CA TYR A 461 35.53 -48.36 -2.53
C TYR A 461 34.06 -48.33 -2.07
N ILE A 462 33.46 -47.16 -2.13
CA ILE A 462 32.02 -46.96 -1.89
C ILE A 462 31.25 -47.43 -3.12
N ASN A 463 30.36 -48.41 -2.93
CA ASN A 463 29.49 -48.98 -3.95
C ASN A 463 28.02 -48.80 -3.58
N GLY A 464 27.16 -48.64 -4.60
CA GLY A 464 25.71 -48.68 -4.45
C GLY A 464 25.11 -49.97 -4.95
N PHE A 465 23.78 -49.99 -5.14
CA PHE A 465 23.10 -51.17 -5.63
C PHE A 465 23.38 -51.44 -7.12
N GLU A 466 23.64 -52.70 -7.43
CA GLU A 466 23.81 -53.17 -8.81
C GLU A 466 22.55 -53.88 -9.35
N ASP A 467 21.57 -54.19 -8.49
CA ASP A 467 20.35 -54.92 -8.87
C ASP A 467 19.32 -54.07 -9.62
N TYR A 468 19.51 -52.75 -9.61
CA TYR A 468 18.65 -51.77 -10.25
C TYR A 468 19.30 -51.19 -11.50
N GLU A 469 18.48 -50.80 -12.47
CA GLU A 469 18.93 -50.12 -13.67
C GLU A 469 17.91 -49.04 -14.06
N ALA A 470 18.43 -47.89 -14.51
CA ALA A 470 17.62 -46.83 -15.07
C ALA A 470 17.50 -47.02 -16.60
N GLU A 471 16.29 -47.25 -17.08
CA GLU A 471 15.98 -47.18 -18.50
C GLU A 471 15.74 -45.72 -18.87
N VAL A 472 16.51 -45.21 -19.83
CA VAL A 472 16.47 -43.80 -20.25
C VAL A 472 16.28 -43.75 -21.76
N ARG A 473 15.23 -43.07 -22.20
CA ARG A 473 14.96 -42.75 -23.60
C ARG A 473 14.88 -41.23 -23.73
N GLU A 474 15.72 -40.66 -24.59
CA GLU A 474 15.73 -39.23 -24.89
C GLU A 474 15.17 -39.01 -26.30
N HIS A 475 14.55 -37.86 -26.54
CA HIS A 475 14.10 -37.42 -27.86
C HIS A 475 13.10 -38.37 -28.56
N VAL A 476 12.03 -38.75 -27.85
CA VAL A 476 11.01 -39.71 -28.29
C VAL A 476 9.80 -39.00 -28.88
N GLN A 477 9.24 -39.53 -29.97
CA GLN A 477 7.97 -39.03 -30.52
C GLN A 477 6.77 -39.55 -29.72
N VAL A 478 5.69 -38.77 -29.62
CA VAL A 478 4.52 -39.12 -28.79
C VAL A 478 3.91 -40.48 -29.16
N TYR A 479 3.93 -40.86 -30.44
CA TYR A 479 3.41 -42.16 -30.91
C TYR A 479 4.37 -43.34 -30.65
N GLU A 480 5.63 -43.07 -30.26
CA GLU A 480 6.67 -44.06 -29.94
C GLU A 480 6.89 -44.21 -28.43
N SER A 481 6.13 -43.45 -27.64
CA SER A 481 6.30 -43.37 -26.20
C SER A 481 5.67 -44.58 -25.51
N ASP A 482 6.39 -45.15 -24.56
CA ASP A 482 5.88 -46.29 -23.79
C ASP A 482 5.04 -45.82 -22.59
N VAL A 483 5.14 -44.54 -22.22
CA VAL A 483 4.55 -43.98 -21.01
C VAL A 483 3.24 -43.23 -21.29
N LEU A 484 3.11 -42.63 -22.47
CA LEU A 484 2.02 -41.73 -22.85
C LEU A 484 1.37 -42.13 -24.16
N GLU A 485 0.06 -41.90 -24.24
CA GLU A 485 -0.71 -41.96 -25.49
C GLU A 485 -1.55 -40.69 -25.66
N GLN A 486 -1.68 -40.22 -26.89
CA GLN A 486 -2.53 -39.06 -27.20
C GLN A 486 -4.01 -39.44 -27.13
N GLY A 487 -4.76 -38.71 -26.29
CA GLY A 487 -6.20 -38.88 -26.12
C GLY A 487 -7.02 -37.74 -26.74
N GLU A 488 -8.34 -37.93 -26.80
CA GLU A 488 -9.27 -36.88 -27.21
C GLU A 488 -9.58 -35.94 -26.04
N SER A 489 -9.29 -34.65 -26.20
CA SER A 489 -9.49 -33.64 -25.16
C SER A 489 -10.89 -33.00 -25.17
N GLY A 490 -11.63 -33.13 -26.28
CA GLY A 490 -12.89 -32.42 -26.54
C GLY A 490 -12.74 -30.91 -26.80
N ASP A 491 -11.55 -30.34 -26.67
CA ASP A 491 -11.24 -28.92 -26.95
C ASP A 491 -10.06 -28.86 -27.94
N PRO A 492 -10.22 -28.27 -29.12
CA PRO A 492 -9.15 -28.19 -30.10
C PRO A 492 -7.93 -27.37 -29.64
N ASN A 493 -8.00 -26.66 -28.51
CA ASN A 493 -6.86 -25.94 -27.89
C ASN A 493 -6.09 -26.76 -26.86
N VAL A 494 -6.64 -27.89 -26.41
CA VAL A 494 -6.04 -28.70 -25.37
C VAL A 494 -5.54 -29.99 -25.98
N THR A 495 -4.26 -30.30 -25.76
CA THR A 495 -3.73 -31.64 -26.01
C THR A 495 -3.87 -32.45 -24.72
N GLN A 496 -4.54 -33.60 -24.81
CA GLN A 496 -4.67 -34.54 -23.70
C GLN A 496 -3.74 -35.73 -23.91
N LEU A 497 -3.00 -36.08 -22.86
CA LEU A 497 -2.06 -37.20 -22.85
C LEU A 497 -2.41 -38.14 -21.71
N ASN A 498 -2.81 -39.36 -22.08
CA ASN A 498 -3.17 -40.42 -21.15
C ASN A 498 -1.90 -41.18 -20.76
N PHE A 499 -1.74 -41.48 -19.48
CA PHE A 499 -0.64 -42.32 -19.02
C PHE A 499 -0.99 -43.80 -19.25
N VAL A 500 -0.06 -44.60 -19.79
CA VAL A 500 -0.23 -46.05 -20.02
C VAL A 500 0.69 -46.90 -19.16
N ASN A 501 2.02 -46.80 -19.31
CA ASN A 501 2.99 -47.54 -18.48
C ASN A 501 3.72 -46.66 -17.45
N PHE A 502 3.05 -45.63 -16.93
CA PHE A 502 3.60 -44.75 -15.89
C PHE A 502 3.40 -45.36 -14.48
N GLN A 503 4.49 -45.58 -13.76
CA GLN A 503 4.54 -46.33 -12.49
C GLN A 503 5.51 -45.64 -11.51
N PRO A 504 5.52 -45.99 -10.20
CA PRO A 504 6.47 -45.41 -9.25
C PRO A 504 7.93 -45.51 -9.71
N GLY A 505 8.72 -44.46 -9.45
CA GLY A 505 10.11 -44.36 -9.89
C GLY A 505 10.30 -44.04 -11.38
N SER A 506 9.27 -43.46 -12.01
CA SER A 506 9.29 -43.03 -13.41
C SER A 506 9.15 -41.52 -13.53
N VAL A 507 9.79 -40.95 -14.56
CA VAL A 507 9.67 -39.53 -14.94
C VAL A 507 9.44 -39.40 -16.44
N VAL A 508 8.66 -38.41 -16.84
CA VAL A 508 8.50 -38.05 -18.24
C VAL A 508 8.49 -36.53 -18.42
N ALA A 509 9.36 -36.01 -19.28
CA ALA A 509 9.46 -34.59 -19.61
C ALA A 509 9.15 -34.35 -21.08
N ARG A 510 8.38 -33.29 -21.39
CA ARG A 510 7.97 -32.98 -22.78
C ARG A 510 7.97 -31.49 -23.08
N TRP A 511 8.24 -31.17 -24.34
CA TRP A 511 8.07 -29.82 -24.88
C TRP A 511 6.60 -29.54 -25.19
N VAL A 512 6.14 -28.36 -24.78
CA VAL A 512 4.82 -27.83 -25.12
C VAL A 512 4.99 -26.44 -25.72
N SER A 513 4.59 -26.29 -26.97
CA SER A 513 4.54 -25.01 -27.66
C SER A 513 3.10 -24.52 -27.82
N LEU A 514 2.95 -23.21 -28.02
CA LEU A 514 1.66 -22.65 -28.40
C LEU A 514 1.25 -23.15 -29.78
N HIS A 515 -0.05 -23.40 -29.96
CA HIS A 515 -0.57 -23.82 -31.25
C HIS A 515 -0.29 -22.75 -32.31
N SER A 516 0.13 -23.17 -33.51
CA SER A 516 0.48 -22.29 -34.63
C SER A 516 -0.56 -21.21 -34.98
N ARG A 517 -1.85 -21.46 -34.72
CA ARG A 517 -2.93 -20.48 -34.91
C ARG A 517 -2.83 -19.24 -34.01
N VAL A 518 -2.13 -19.34 -32.88
CA VAL A 518 -1.94 -18.25 -31.90
C VAL A 518 -0.77 -17.33 -32.31
N ASN A 519 0.16 -17.81 -33.15
CA ASN A 519 1.38 -17.07 -33.51
C ASN A 519 1.13 -15.66 -34.05
N SER A 520 0.08 -15.49 -34.86
CA SER A 520 -0.30 -14.17 -35.38
C SER A 520 -0.80 -13.23 -34.27
N ALA A 521 -1.56 -13.75 -33.29
CA ALA A 521 -2.02 -12.98 -32.14
C ALA A 521 -0.84 -12.61 -31.22
N LEU A 522 0.01 -13.59 -30.91
CA LEU A 522 1.19 -13.40 -30.07
C LEU A 522 2.18 -12.39 -30.66
N SER A 523 2.45 -12.43 -31.95
CA SER A 523 3.33 -11.45 -32.61
C SER A 523 2.82 -10.03 -32.45
N LYS A 524 1.50 -9.81 -32.56
CA LYS A 524 0.88 -8.50 -32.33
C LYS A 524 1.00 -8.06 -30.87
N LEU A 525 0.73 -8.95 -29.92
CA LEU A 525 0.84 -8.66 -28.49
C LEU A 525 2.28 -8.37 -28.06
N ARG A 526 3.26 -9.13 -28.57
CA ARG A 526 4.69 -8.84 -28.30
C ARG A 526 5.10 -7.46 -28.82
N SER A 527 4.62 -7.08 -30.00
CA SER A 527 4.83 -5.73 -30.52
C SER A 527 4.23 -4.67 -29.60
N GLN A 528 3.00 -4.87 -29.10
CA GLN A 528 2.38 -3.98 -28.10
C GLN A 528 3.17 -3.91 -26.80
N VAL A 529 3.63 -5.05 -26.25
CA VAL A 529 4.46 -5.11 -25.03
C VAL A 529 5.75 -4.31 -25.23
N ALA A 530 6.47 -4.53 -26.33
CA ALA A 530 7.72 -3.82 -26.63
C ALA A 530 7.48 -2.31 -26.77
N THR A 531 6.38 -1.95 -27.43
CA THR A 531 5.98 -0.56 -27.64
C THR A 531 5.69 0.10 -26.29
N PHE A 532 4.79 -0.44 -25.46
CA PHE A 532 4.48 0.13 -24.14
C PHE A 532 5.66 0.14 -23.15
N LYS A 533 6.67 -0.73 -23.31
CA LYS A 533 7.85 -0.80 -22.44
C LYS A 533 8.98 0.17 -22.81
N THR A 534 9.06 0.63 -24.05
CA THR A 534 10.15 1.50 -24.53
C THR A 534 9.86 2.98 -24.26
N LYS A 535 10.85 3.72 -23.73
CA LYS A 535 10.73 5.16 -23.40
C LYS A 535 11.04 6.10 -24.57
N THR A 536 11.38 5.58 -25.75
CA THR A 536 11.78 6.36 -26.94
C THR A 536 10.61 6.46 -27.94
N VAL A 537 10.11 7.69 -28.14
CA VAL A 537 9.27 8.29 -29.22
C VAL A 537 8.72 7.40 -30.36
N PRO A 538 7.49 7.64 -30.87
CA PRO A 538 6.20 7.64 -30.17
C PRO A 538 5.65 6.19 -30.14
N ALA A 539 5.50 5.67 -28.93
CA ALA A 539 5.21 4.27 -28.67
C ALA A 539 3.70 3.95 -28.82
N HIS A 540 3.16 4.19 -30.01
CA HIS A 540 1.78 3.96 -30.50
C HIS A 540 1.25 5.24 -31.16
N ALA A 541 1.85 5.64 -32.28
CA ALA A 541 1.49 6.87 -33.01
C ALA A 541 -0.02 7.01 -33.27
N GLU A 542 -0.71 5.93 -33.67
CA GLU A 542 -2.17 5.97 -33.88
C GLU A 542 -2.96 6.23 -32.58
N LEU A 543 -2.59 5.59 -31.46
CA LEU A 543 -3.27 5.82 -30.19
C LEU A 543 -3.00 7.24 -29.69
N GLU A 544 -1.75 7.70 -29.77
CA GLU A 544 -1.39 9.07 -29.40
C GLU A 544 -2.13 10.09 -30.28
N GLU A 545 -2.31 9.81 -31.56
CA GLU A 545 -3.09 10.65 -32.48
C GLU A 545 -4.58 10.71 -32.07
N ILE A 546 -5.21 9.56 -31.81
CA ILE A 546 -6.59 9.50 -31.31
C ILE A 546 -6.71 10.26 -30.00
N VAL A 547 -5.82 9.98 -29.04
CA VAL A 547 -5.83 10.57 -27.71
C VAL A 547 -5.58 12.07 -27.75
N SER A 548 -4.75 12.57 -28.67
CA SER A 548 -4.47 14.02 -28.81
C SER A 548 -5.70 14.85 -29.16
N ARG A 549 -6.73 14.22 -29.77
CA ARG A 549 -8.01 14.85 -30.12
C ARG A 549 -9.04 14.82 -28.99
N LEU A 550 -8.80 14.06 -27.93
CA LEU A 550 -9.73 13.92 -26.82
C LEU A 550 -9.71 15.16 -25.93
N SER A 551 -10.90 15.65 -25.58
CA SER A 551 -11.10 16.68 -24.59
C SER A 551 -11.04 16.11 -23.16
N LEU A 552 -10.99 16.98 -22.15
CA LEU A 552 -11.10 16.54 -20.74
C LEU A 552 -12.45 15.87 -20.45
N GLU A 553 -13.50 16.20 -21.20
CA GLU A 553 -14.81 15.52 -21.13
C GLU A 553 -14.73 14.09 -21.66
N ASP A 554 -14.09 13.88 -22.82
CA ASP A 554 -13.86 12.54 -23.37
C ASP A 554 -13.02 11.68 -22.42
N LEU A 555 -12.02 12.30 -21.78
CA LEU A 555 -11.13 11.65 -20.82
C LEU A 555 -11.87 11.27 -19.52
N ASN A 556 -12.90 12.02 -19.10
CA ASN A 556 -13.79 11.58 -18.01
C ASN A 556 -14.49 10.26 -18.36
N ARG A 557 -15.04 10.13 -19.58
CA ARG A 557 -15.71 8.89 -20.03
C ARG A 557 -14.73 7.72 -20.15
N ALA A 558 -13.55 7.97 -20.70
CA ALA A 558 -12.54 6.92 -20.89
C ALA A 558 -11.96 6.42 -19.56
N LEU A 559 -11.77 7.31 -18.58
CA LEU A 559 -11.06 6.98 -17.34
C LEU A 559 -11.99 6.65 -16.17
N TYR A 560 -13.07 7.42 -15.97
CA TYR A 560 -13.81 7.42 -14.70
C TYR A 560 -15.24 6.92 -14.85
N ARG A 561 -16.24 7.81 -14.85
CA ARG A 561 -17.69 7.50 -14.78
C ARG A 561 -18.05 6.55 -13.63
N CYS A 562 -18.61 7.09 -12.54
CA CYS A 562 -19.23 6.19 -11.56
C CYS A 562 -20.51 5.56 -12.14
N GLU A 563 -21.04 4.54 -11.46
CA GLU A 563 -22.19 3.77 -11.96
C GLU A 563 -23.40 4.67 -12.26
N GLU A 564 -23.68 5.64 -11.40
CA GLU A 564 -24.77 6.58 -11.53
C GLU A 564 -24.62 7.47 -12.76
N GLU A 565 -23.41 7.98 -13.04
CA GLU A 565 -23.14 8.80 -14.21
C GLU A 565 -23.29 8.00 -15.51
N GLU A 566 -22.78 6.77 -15.53
CA GLU A 566 -22.88 5.88 -16.70
C GLU A 566 -24.35 5.50 -16.98
N ARG A 567 -25.13 5.24 -15.93
CA ARG A 567 -26.57 4.99 -16.03
C ARG A 567 -27.33 6.21 -16.53
N ASP A 568 -26.95 7.41 -16.13
CA ASP A 568 -27.61 8.64 -16.60
C ASP A 568 -27.43 8.84 -18.11
N GLU A 569 -26.20 8.68 -18.59
CA GLU A 569 -25.88 8.84 -20.01
C GLU A 569 -26.47 7.71 -20.87
N SER A 570 -26.41 6.48 -20.39
CA SER A 570 -26.93 5.30 -21.09
C SER A 570 -28.44 5.06 -20.91
N LYS A 571 -29.15 5.94 -20.18
CA LYS A 571 -30.57 5.77 -19.81
C LYS A 571 -30.85 4.43 -19.11
N GLY A 572 -29.92 4.02 -18.25
CA GLY A 572 -29.97 2.79 -17.45
C GLY A 572 -29.52 1.53 -18.19
N ALA A 573 -29.09 1.62 -19.45
CA ALA A 573 -28.68 0.46 -20.25
C ALA A 573 -27.31 -0.11 -19.83
N CYS A 574 -26.42 0.73 -19.29
CA CYS A 574 -25.08 0.37 -18.85
C CYS A 574 -24.82 0.88 -17.43
N GLY A 575 -23.93 0.20 -16.71
CA GLY A 575 -23.48 0.55 -15.35
C GLY A 575 -22.11 -0.07 -15.09
N ALA A 576 -21.65 -0.03 -13.83
CA ALA A 576 -20.35 -0.59 -13.47
C ALA A 576 -20.29 -2.12 -13.68
N TYR A 577 -19.13 -2.61 -14.11
CA TYR A 577 -18.91 -4.05 -14.23
C TYR A 577 -18.83 -4.69 -12.84
N ASN A 578 -19.63 -5.74 -12.62
CA ASN A 578 -19.59 -6.55 -11.41
C ASN A 578 -18.67 -7.76 -11.58
N ILE A 579 -17.58 -7.80 -10.81
CA ILE A 579 -16.60 -8.89 -10.84
C ILE A 579 -17.09 -10.01 -9.91
N PRO A 580 -17.37 -11.23 -10.42
CA PRO A 580 -17.84 -12.34 -9.59
C PRO A 580 -16.85 -12.65 -8.47
N GLY A 581 -17.33 -12.72 -7.23
CA GLY A 581 -16.51 -12.96 -6.04
C GLY A 581 -15.77 -11.74 -5.49
N PHE A 582 -15.97 -10.54 -6.07
CA PHE A 582 -15.41 -9.28 -5.58
C PHE A 582 -16.48 -8.19 -5.40
N GLY A 583 -17.24 -7.87 -6.45
CA GLY A 583 -18.24 -6.79 -6.43
C GLY A 583 -18.12 -5.83 -7.62
N SER A 584 -18.93 -4.77 -7.60
CA SER A 584 -18.91 -3.71 -8.63
C SER A 584 -17.63 -2.89 -8.57
N MET A 585 -17.08 -2.56 -9.74
CA MET A 585 -16.04 -1.53 -9.84
C MET A 585 -16.60 -0.16 -9.48
N VAL A 586 -15.74 0.70 -8.91
CA VAL A 586 -16.14 2.07 -8.54
C VAL A 586 -16.28 3.01 -9.75
N TYR A 587 -15.62 2.66 -10.85
CA TYR A 587 -15.63 3.38 -12.12
C TYR A 587 -15.87 2.41 -13.28
N CYS A 588 -16.59 2.86 -14.29
CA CYS A 588 -16.84 2.13 -15.53
C CYS A 588 -15.65 2.24 -16.51
N GLY A 589 -14.91 3.35 -16.46
CA GLY A 589 -13.73 3.60 -17.29
C GLY A 589 -12.49 2.82 -16.83
N LEU A 590 -11.36 3.08 -17.49
CA LEU A 590 -10.11 2.34 -17.25
C LEU A 590 -9.59 2.47 -15.81
N GLN A 591 -9.89 3.57 -15.10
CA GLN A 591 -9.52 3.73 -13.70
C GLN A 591 -10.07 2.61 -12.82
N GLY A 592 -11.28 2.11 -13.09
CA GLY A 592 -11.88 1.03 -12.31
C GLY A 592 -11.03 -0.23 -12.31
N PHE A 593 -10.51 -0.60 -13.48
CA PHE A 593 -9.57 -1.71 -13.64
C PHE A 593 -8.21 -1.40 -13.02
N LEU A 594 -7.66 -0.21 -13.26
CA LEU A 594 -6.35 0.18 -12.77
C LEU A 594 -6.28 0.27 -11.24
N SER A 595 -7.36 0.67 -10.59
CA SER A 595 -7.45 0.69 -9.14
C SER A 595 -7.26 -0.70 -8.53
N LEU A 596 -7.72 -1.77 -9.21
CA LEU A 596 -7.46 -3.15 -8.80
C LEU A 596 -6.06 -3.62 -9.24
N LEU A 597 -5.73 -3.42 -10.53
CA LEU A 597 -4.45 -3.87 -11.12
C LEU A 597 -3.23 -3.28 -10.42
N SER A 598 -3.34 -2.08 -9.87
CA SER A 598 -2.27 -1.44 -9.10
C SER A 598 -1.80 -2.24 -7.88
N ASN A 599 -2.66 -3.09 -7.30
CA ASN A 599 -2.32 -3.99 -6.20
C ASN A 599 -2.06 -5.42 -6.71
N ILE A 600 -2.83 -5.87 -7.70
CA ILE A 600 -2.72 -7.22 -8.26
C ILE A 600 -1.36 -7.42 -8.95
N ARG A 601 -0.93 -6.48 -9.80
CA ARG A 601 0.28 -6.62 -10.62
C ARG A 601 1.57 -6.66 -9.77
N PRO A 602 1.83 -5.71 -8.85
CA PRO A 602 3.09 -5.72 -8.09
C PRO A 602 3.23 -6.95 -7.18
N ASN A 603 2.12 -7.47 -6.68
CA ASN A 603 2.09 -8.67 -5.84
C ASN A 603 1.96 -9.97 -6.65
N ASN A 604 1.85 -9.87 -7.98
CA ASN A 604 1.57 -10.97 -8.88
C ASN A 604 0.38 -11.84 -8.42
N ASP A 605 -0.68 -11.21 -7.91
CA ASP A 605 -1.86 -11.88 -7.36
C ASP A 605 -2.76 -12.44 -8.47
N LEU A 606 -2.26 -13.48 -9.14
CA LEU A 606 -3.01 -14.22 -10.14
C LEU A 606 -4.24 -14.90 -9.55
N GLY A 607 -4.36 -15.02 -8.22
CA GLY A 607 -5.51 -15.59 -7.51
C GLY A 607 -6.70 -14.64 -7.41
N HIS A 608 -6.51 -13.34 -7.67
CA HIS A 608 -7.57 -12.33 -7.57
C HIS A 608 -8.82 -12.68 -8.41
N PRO A 609 -10.05 -12.42 -7.93
CA PRO A 609 -11.28 -12.69 -8.68
C PRO A 609 -11.33 -12.08 -10.09
N MET A 610 -10.70 -10.91 -10.28
CA MET A 610 -10.53 -10.29 -11.60
C MET A 610 -9.74 -11.17 -12.57
N CYS A 611 -8.62 -11.76 -12.12
CA CYS A 611 -7.81 -12.67 -12.93
C CYS A 611 -8.57 -13.95 -13.23
N ASN A 612 -9.32 -14.48 -12.25
CA ASN A 612 -10.21 -15.63 -12.47
C ASN A 612 -11.27 -15.34 -13.53
N ASN A 613 -11.92 -14.17 -13.48
CA ASN A 613 -12.93 -13.78 -14.46
C ASN A 613 -12.34 -13.67 -15.88
N LEU A 614 -11.16 -13.05 -16.01
CA LEU A 614 -10.43 -12.94 -17.29
C LEU A 614 -10.03 -14.31 -17.87
N ARG A 615 -9.69 -15.29 -17.01
CA ARG A 615 -9.42 -16.67 -17.44
C ARG A 615 -10.70 -17.40 -17.87
N GLN A 616 -11.81 -17.17 -17.17
CA GLN A 616 -13.08 -17.85 -17.44
C GLN A 616 -13.78 -17.35 -18.71
N GLY A 617 -13.54 -16.09 -19.11
CA GLY A 617 -14.16 -15.56 -20.32
C GLY A 617 -13.74 -14.14 -20.70
N ASN A 618 -14.26 -13.68 -21.83
CA ASN A 618 -13.88 -12.41 -22.45
C ASN A 618 -14.80 -11.24 -22.05
N TRP A 619 -15.56 -11.36 -20.96
CA TRP A 619 -16.62 -10.40 -20.61
C TRP A 619 -16.09 -9.02 -20.26
N MET A 620 -15.00 -8.91 -19.50
CA MET A 620 -14.36 -7.62 -19.20
C MET A 620 -13.85 -6.92 -20.46
N ILE A 621 -13.27 -7.68 -21.39
CA ILE A 621 -12.84 -7.17 -22.69
C ILE A 621 -14.07 -6.65 -23.48
N GLY A 622 -15.17 -7.41 -23.47
CA GLY A 622 -16.41 -6.99 -24.10
C GLY A 622 -17.10 -5.79 -23.43
N PHE A 623 -16.89 -5.59 -22.13
CA PHE A 623 -17.40 -4.44 -21.39
C PHE A 623 -16.72 -3.15 -21.81
N LEU A 624 -15.39 -3.16 -22.00
CA LEU A 624 -14.64 -2.00 -22.50
C LEU A 624 -15.16 -1.51 -23.86
N ASN A 625 -15.67 -2.40 -24.71
CA ASN A 625 -16.23 -2.04 -26.02
C ASN A 625 -17.64 -1.43 -25.94
N LYS A 626 -18.36 -1.60 -24.83
CA LYS A 626 -19.75 -1.18 -24.66
C LYS A 626 -19.92 0.07 -23.79
N ASN A 627 -18.86 0.47 -23.09
CA ASN A 627 -18.83 1.70 -22.30
C ASN A 627 -18.94 2.92 -23.26
N GLN A 628 -19.60 3.99 -22.81
CA GLN A 628 -19.87 5.23 -23.58
C GLN A 628 -18.62 6.07 -23.92
N MET A 629 -17.44 5.45 -24.06
CA MET A 629 -16.21 6.16 -24.42
C MET A 629 -16.23 6.65 -25.88
N ASN A 630 -15.27 7.51 -26.23
CA ASN A 630 -15.09 7.99 -27.59
C ASN A 630 -14.94 6.80 -28.59
N LEU A 631 -15.66 6.87 -29.71
CA LEU A 631 -15.76 5.78 -30.67
C LEU A 631 -14.41 5.34 -31.26
N GLU A 632 -13.51 6.27 -31.59
CA GLU A 632 -12.20 5.92 -32.15
C GLU A 632 -11.35 5.18 -31.12
N LEU A 633 -11.39 5.61 -29.85
CA LEU A 633 -10.69 4.95 -28.75
C LEU A 633 -11.27 3.56 -28.46
N ALA A 634 -12.61 3.42 -28.47
CA ALA A 634 -13.28 2.13 -28.28
C ALA A 634 -12.89 1.12 -29.38
N LEU A 635 -12.93 1.55 -30.65
CA LEU A 635 -12.54 0.72 -31.79
C LEU A 635 -11.06 0.35 -31.74
N TRP A 636 -10.21 1.28 -31.30
CA TRP A 636 -8.78 1.00 -31.09
C TRP A 636 -8.59 -0.06 -30.00
N LEU A 637 -9.25 0.08 -28.85
CA LEU A 637 -9.16 -0.89 -27.74
C LEU A 637 -9.68 -2.26 -28.17
N GLU A 638 -10.83 -2.33 -28.83
CA GLU A 638 -11.40 -3.56 -29.35
C GLU A 638 -10.40 -4.30 -30.25
N ARG A 639 -9.85 -3.58 -31.24
CA ARG A 639 -8.89 -4.14 -32.19
C ARG A 639 -7.60 -4.61 -31.53
N ASN A 640 -7.15 -3.91 -30.49
CA ASN A 640 -5.90 -4.20 -29.79
C ASN A 640 -6.05 -5.25 -28.67
N LEU A 641 -7.25 -5.48 -28.16
CA LEU A 641 -7.59 -6.55 -27.21
C LEU A 641 -8.05 -7.84 -27.91
N GLU A 642 -8.43 -7.80 -29.19
CA GLU A 642 -8.84 -8.98 -29.96
C GLU A 642 -7.77 -10.09 -29.98
N PRO A 643 -6.45 -9.80 -30.13
CA PRO A 643 -5.42 -10.83 -30.01
C PRO A 643 -5.37 -11.48 -28.63
N VAL A 644 -5.68 -10.75 -27.55
CA VAL A 644 -5.69 -11.28 -26.17
C VAL A 644 -6.72 -12.41 -26.04
N LYS A 645 -7.89 -12.28 -26.68
CA LYS A 645 -8.95 -13.30 -26.66
C LYS A 645 -8.54 -14.65 -27.27
N LYS A 646 -7.45 -14.67 -28.06
CA LYS A 646 -6.93 -15.85 -28.75
C LYS A 646 -5.78 -16.53 -28.00
N MET A 647 -5.26 -15.90 -26.95
CA MET A 647 -4.20 -16.47 -26.12
C MET A 647 -4.75 -17.58 -25.21
N PRO A 648 -3.90 -18.54 -24.80
CA PRO A 648 -4.23 -19.48 -23.73
C PRO A 648 -4.75 -18.74 -22.49
N ARG A 649 -5.72 -19.34 -21.80
CA ARG A 649 -6.46 -18.63 -20.75
C ARG A 649 -5.55 -18.14 -19.64
N TYR A 650 -4.56 -18.93 -19.25
CA TYR A 650 -3.60 -18.58 -18.19
C TYR A 650 -2.74 -17.33 -18.50
N LEU A 651 -2.61 -16.92 -19.77
CA LEU A 651 -1.86 -15.72 -20.18
C LEU A 651 -2.73 -14.46 -20.32
N ILE A 652 -4.06 -14.60 -20.34
CA ILE A 652 -4.95 -13.47 -20.59
C ILE A 652 -4.79 -12.34 -19.56
N PRO A 653 -4.70 -12.60 -18.24
CA PRO A 653 -4.60 -11.52 -17.26
C PRO A 653 -3.38 -10.61 -17.47
N SER A 654 -2.20 -11.19 -17.76
CA SER A 654 -0.96 -10.41 -17.93
C SER A 654 -0.98 -9.57 -19.20
N TYR A 655 -1.50 -10.10 -20.31
CA TYR A 655 -1.63 -9.34 -21.56
C TYR A 655 -2.74 -8.29 -21.52
N PHE A 656 -3.85 -8.58 -20.83
CA PHE A 656 -4.90 -7.60 -20.59
C PHE A 656 -4.36 -6.38 -19.84
N ASP A 657 -3.60 -6.60 -18.76
CA ASP A 657 -2.97 -5.52 -18.00
C ASP A 657 -2.05 -4.65 -18.86
N VAL A 658 -1.21 -5.23 -19.73
CA VAL A 658 -0.30 -4.44 -20.57
C VAL A 658 -1.05 -3.46 -21.44
N VAL A 659 -2.09 -3.92 -22.16
CA VAL A 659 -2.86 -3.06 -23.05
C VAL A 659 -3.62 -1.99 -22.25
N VAL A 660 -4.32 -2.40 -21.18
CA VAL A 660 -5.16 -1.49 -20.39
C VAL A 660 -4.32 -0.46 -19.63
N THR A 661 -3.24 -0.88 -18.96
CA THR A 661 -2.30 0.02 -18.27
C THR A 661 -1.60 0.92 -19.27
N GLY A 662 -1.13 0.40 -20.40
CA GLY A 662 -0.48 1.17 -21.45
C GLY A 662 -1.37 2.30 -21.98
N THR A 663 -2.61 1.98 -22.34
CA THR A 663 -3.60 2.98 -22.77
C THR A 663 -3.91 3.99 -21.66
N TYR A 664 -4.13 3.53 -20.43
CA TYR A 664 -4.41 4.40 -19.29
C TYR A 664 -3.29 5.43 -19.06
N LEU A 665 -2.02 5.03 -19.13
CA LEU A 665 -0.89 5.95 -18.96
C LEU A 665 -0.81 7.01 -20.07
N ILE A 666 -1.17 6.67 -21.31
CA ILE A 666 -1.24 7.63 -22.41
C ILE A 666 -2.39 8.62 -22.21
N LEU A 667 -3.56 8.14 -21.78
CA LEU A 667 -4.70 9.00 -21.44
C LEU A 667 -4.36 9.96 -20.29
N LEU A 668 -3.68 9.51 -19.23
CA LEU A 668 -3.23 10.39 -18.14
C LEU A 668 -2.26 11.48 -18.63
N LYS A 669 -1.30 11.12 -19.50
CA LYS A 669 -0.40 12.10 -20.12
C LYS A 669 -1.18 13.18 -20.86
N GLN A 670 -2.23 12.79 -21.60
CA GLN A 670 -3.09 13.75 -22.28
C GLN A 670 -3.89 14.62 -21.32
N VAL A 671 -4.44 14.06 -20.24
CA VAL A 671 -5.12 14.85 -19.20
C VAL A 671 -4.21 15.98 -18.72
N TRP A 672 -2.97 15.67 -18.34
CA TRP A 672 -2.03 16.69 -17.87
C TRP A 672 -1.54 17.62 -18.98
N ALA A 673 -1.41 17.14 -20.23
CA ALA A 673 -1.05 17.98 -21.36
C ALA A 673 -2.09 19.07 -21.66
N LEU A 674 -3.37 18.81 -21.37
CA LEU A 674 -4.48 19.76 -21.50
C LEU A 674 -4.63 20.71 -20.29
N MET A 675 -3.85 20.50 -19.22
CA MET A 675 -3.89 21.32 -18.01
C MET A 675 -2.82 22.42 -18.01
N SER A 676 -2.83 23.25 -16.98
CA SER A 676 -1.86 24.32 -16.73
C SER A 676 -0.43 23.80 -16.59
N ASP A 677 0.55 24.68 -16.80
CA ASP A 677 1.97 24.31 -16.71
C ASP A 677 2.38 23.94 -15.27
N VAL A 678 1.70 24.47 -14.26
CA VAL A 678 1.87 24.05 -12.86
C VAL A 678 1.52 22.56 -12.68
N VAL A 679 0.47 22.06 -13.34
CA VAL A 679 0.14 20.63 -13.31
C VAL A 679 1.15 19.81 -14.12
N LYS A 680 1.53 20.28 -15.31
CA LYS A 680 2.53 19.61 -16.16
C LYS A 680 3.89 19.52 -15.47
N GLY A 681 4.34 20.54 -14.76
CA GLY A 681 5.59 20.57 -14.01
C GLY A 681 5.49 20.03 -12.58
N GLY A 682 4.27 19.83 -12.08
CA GLY A 682 4.01 19.51 -10.68
C GLY A 682 4.40 18.10 -10.25
N SER A 683 4.44 17.91 -8.92
CA SER A 683 4.73 16.62 -8.29
C SER A 683 3.67 15.56 -8.61
N THR A 684 3.99 14.28 -8.36
CA THR A 684 3.05 13.16 -8.51
C THR A 684 1.74 13.40 -7.72
N PHE A 685 1.83 13.96 -6.52
CA PHE A 685 0.64 14.25 -5.70
C PHE A 685 -0.18 15.41 -6.25
N LEU A 686 0.45 16.49 -6.72
CA LEU A 686 -0.25 17.60 -7.36
C LEU A 686 -1.00 17.13 -8.61
N ARG A 687 -0.33 16.33 -9.46
CA ARG A 687 -0.95 15.73 -10.64
C ARG A 687 -2.10 14.79 -10.28
N ALA A 688 -1.99 14.04 -9.19
CA ALA A 688 -3.05 13.15 -8.72
C ALA A 688 -4.28 13.94 -8.21
N LEU A 689 -4.08 15.02 -7.45
CA LEU A 689 -5.18 15.92 -7.06
C LEU A 689 -5.84 16.59 -8.26
N ALA A 690 -5.05 16.98 -9.27
CA ALA A 690 -5.58 17.59 -10.49
C ALA A 690 -6.51 16.65 -11.27
N LEU A 691 -6.32 15.33 -11.17
CA LEU A 691 -7.24 14.34 -11.76
C LEU A 691 -8.64 14.41 -11.15
N GLY A 692 -8.81 14.91 -9.92
CA GLY A 692 -10.11 15.19 -9.31
C GLY A 692 -10.97 16.12 -10.16
N SER A 693 -10.34 17.03 -10.92
CA SER A 693 -11.02 17.89 -11.89
C SER A 693 -11.74 17.09 -12.98
N VAL A 694 -11.09 16.03 -13.48
CA VAL A 694 -11.65 15.17 -14.52
C VAL A 694 -12.60 14.14 -13.92
N GLN A 695 -12.36 13.68 -12.69
CA GLN A 695 -13.27 12.78 -11.97
C GLN A 695 -14.63 13.45 -11.74
N CYS A 696 -14.65 14.64 -11.11
CA CYS A 696 -15.88 15.32 -10.72
C CYS A 696 -16.48 16.20 -11.83
N GLY A 697 -15.68 16.62 -12.82
CA GLY A 697 -16.13 17.46 -13.94
C GLY A 697 -16.53 16.64 -15.16
N ALA A 698 -17.84 16.53 -15.41
CA ALA A 698 -18.37 15.78 -16.54
C ALA A 698 -19.65 16.40 -17.13
N VAL A 699 -20.00 16.04 -18.36
CA VAL A 699 -21.31 16.33 -18.95
C VAL A 699 -22.29 15.26 -18.48
N ILE A 700 -23.36 15.68 -17.81
CA ILE A 700 -24.43 14.80 -17.28
C ILE A 700 -25.79 15.27 -17.83
N PRO A 701 -26.46 14.47 -18.67
CA PRO A 701 -27.76 14.83 -19.25
C PRO A 701 -28.83 15.28 -18.24
N SER A 702 -28.93 14.63 -17.08
CA SER A 702 -29.94 14.99 -16.06
C SER A 702 -29.60 16.23 -15.22
N ALA A 703 -28.39 16.77 -15.34
CA ALA A 703 -27.90 17.84 -14.47
C ALA A 703 -27.19 18.98 -15.25
N PRO A 704 -27.79 19.55 -16.31
CA PRO A 704 -27.14 20.57 -17.12
C PRO A 704 -26.99 21.91 -16.38
N LEU A 705 -26.03 22.73 -16.81
CA LEU A 705 -26.00 24.14 -16.44
C LEU A 705 -27.18 24.91 -17.06
N PRO A 706 -27.63 26.01 -16.42
CA PRO A 706 -28.50 27.00 -17.04
C PRO A 706 -28.05 27.38 -18.45
N VAL A 707 -29.02 27.63 -19.33
CA VAL A 707 -28.73 28.12 -20.69
C VAL A 707 -28.03 29.46 -20.60
N LEU A 708 -26.80 29.51 -21.13
CA LEU A 708 -25.98 30.72 -21.11
C LEU A 708 -26.43 31.73 -22.17
N SER A 709 -25.99 32.98 -22.04
CA SER A 709 -26.43 34.05 -22.94
C SER A 709 -26.00 33.80 -24.39
N PRO A 710 -26.89 33.99 -25.37
CA PRO A 710 -26.53 33.90 -26.79
C PRO A 710 -25.60 35.04 -27.23
N PHE A 711 -25.43 36.08 -26.39
CA PHE A 711 -24.57 37.23 -26.66
C PHE A 711 -23.22 37.16 -25.94
N LEU A 712 -22.80 35.97 -25.48
CA LEU A 712 -21.47 35.79 -24.90
C LEU A 712 -20.37 36.00 -25.94
N ALA A 713 -19.29 36.67 -25.52
CA ALA A 713 -18.08 36.73 -26.31
C ALA A 713 -17.48 35.32 -26.48
N PRO A 714 -16.87 35.00 -27.63
CA PRO A 714 -16.18 33.72 -27.84
C PRO A 714 -15.11 33.46 -26.76
N PRO A 715 -14.93 32.20 -26.33
CA PRO A 715 -15.63 31.00 -26.80
C PRO A 715 -17.07 30.91 -26.27
N THR A 716 -17.99 30.46 -27.13
CA THR A 716 -19.38 30.12 -26.78
C THR A 716 -19.45 28.71 -26.20
N PRO A 717 -20.46 28.39 -25.37
CA PRO A 717 -20.60 27.04 -24.81
C PRO A 717 -20.67 25.96 -25.89
N PRO A 718 -20.14 24.75 -25.63
CA PRO A 718 -20.27 23.62 -26.54
C PRO A 718 -21.73 23.18 -26.66
N TYR A 719 -22.10 22.70 -27.85
CA TYR A 719 -23.41 22.14 -28.14
C TYR A 719 -23.27 20.71 -28.67
N ARG A 720 -24.20 19.84 -28.29
CA ARG A 720 -24.35 18.49 -28.85
C ARG A 720 -25.74 18.33 -29.46
N THR A 721 -25.87 17.40 -30.40
CA THR A 721 -27.18 17.02 -30.94
C THR A 721 -27.78 15.95 -30.04
N ASN A 722 -28.98 16.20 -29.49
CA ASN A 722 -29.68 15.20 -28.69
C ASN A 722 -30.38 14.15 -29.56
N ASP A 723 -31.00 13.14 -28.92
CA ASP A 723 -31.70 12.06 -29.63
C ASP A 723 -32.86 12.53 -30.53
N LYS A 724 -33.32 13.77 -30.33
CA LYS A 724 -34.39 14.38 -31.13
C LYS A 724 -33.85 15.21 -32.29
N GLY A 725 -32.54 15.20 -32.53
CA GLY A 725 -31.89 15.99 -33.58
C GLY A 725 -31.77 17.48 -33.26
N VAL A 726 -32.00 17.89 -32.02
CA VAL A 726 -31.99 19.31 -31.60
C VAL A 726 -30.66 19.64 -30.93
N PRO A 727 -30.00 20.75 -31.30
CA PRO A 727 -28.81 21.23 -30.59
C PRO A 727 -29.14 21.59 -29.13
N GLU A 728 -28.39 21.04 -28.19
CA GLU A 728 -28.49 21.35 -26.76
C GLU A 728 -27.12 21.71 -26.18
N GLN A 729 -27.10 22.64 -25.23
CA GLN A 729 -25.89 23.06 -24.53
C GLN A 729 -25.28 21.87 -23.77
N SER A 730 -24.01 21.56 -24.02
CA SER A 730 -23.29 20.40 -23.49
C SER A 730 -22.14 20.81 -22.59
N CYS A 731 -22.41 21.68 -21.61
CA CYS A 731 -21.38 22.14 -20.70
C CYS A 731 -21.02 21.07 -19.67
N VAL A 732 -19.72 20.95 -19.37
CA VAL A 732 -19.24 20.24 -18.19
C VAL A 732 -19.88 20.85 -16.94
N THR A 733 -20.28 19.98 -16.03
CA THR A 733 -20.87 20.32 -14.73
C THR A 733 -20.03 19.67 -13.63
N LEU A 734 -19.87 20.35 -12.50
CA LEU A 734 -19.06 19.88 -11.40
C LEU A 734 -19.93 19.16 -10.36
N SER A 735 -19.67 17.86 -10.18
CA SER A 735 -20.22 17.10 -9.06
C SER A 735 -19.62 17.59 -7.75
N ALA A 736 -20.44 17.70 -6.69
CA ALA A 736 -19.92 17.88 -5.33
C ALA A 736 -19.07 16.67 -4.90
N GLY A 737 -19.47 15.47 -5.31
CA GLY A 737 -18.97 14.20 -4.77
C GLY A 737 -19.46 12.95 -5.48
N LEU A 738 -18.58 11.97 -5.61
CA LEU A 738 -18.92 10.66 -6.17
C LEU A 738 -19.01 9.59 -5.07
N PRO A 739 -20.02 8.68 -5.13
CA PRO A 739 -21.10 8.60 -6.12
C PRO A 739 -22.37 9.41 -5.77
N HIS A 740 -22.54 9.83 -4.51
CA HIS A 740 -23.84 10.29 -4.00
C HIS A 740 -24.38 11.57 -4.65
N PHE A 741 -23.49 12.45 -5.14
CA PHE A 741 -23.81 13.72 -5.76
C PHE A 741 -23.42 13.72 -7.25
N ALA A 742 -23.60 12.59 -7.91
CA ALA A 742 -23.19 12.40 -9.29
C ALA A 742 -24.21 12.90 -10.33
N THR A 743 -25.53 12.83 -10.07
CA THR A 743 -26.55 13.02 -11.12
C THR A 743 -27.79 13.78 -10.63
N GLY A 744 -28.66 14.15 -11.57
CA GLY A 744 -29.93 14.82 -11.31
C GLY A 744 -29.78 16.14 -10.53
N TYR A 745 -30.80 16.45 -9.73
CA TYR A 745 -30.82 17.66 -8.92
C TYR A 745 -29.69 17.68 -7.85
N MET A 746 -29.19 16.50 -7.45
CA MET A 746 -28.17 16.33 -6.40
C MET A 746 -26.75 16.61 -6.89
N ARG A 747 -26.50 16.85 -8.18
CA ARG A 747 -25.13 17.03 -8.69
C ARG A 747 -24.53 18.39 -8.37
N ASN A 748 -25.29 19.44 -8.69
CA ASN A 748 -24.77 20.81 -8.78
C ASN A 748 -25.16 21.61 -7.53
N TRP A 749 -24.20 21.75 -6.61
CA TRP A 749 -24.32 22.55 -5.39
C TRP A 749 -23.46 23.81 -5.50
N GLY A 750 -24.07 24.99 -5.38
CA GLY A 750 -23.40 26.29 -5.58
C GLY A 750 -22.26 26.50 -4.60
N ARG A 751 -22.47 26.11 -3.33
CA ARG A 751 -21.43 26.14 -2.31
C ARG A 751 -20.22 25.30 -2.71
N ASP A 752 -20.41 23.99 -2.89
CA ASP A 752 -19.35 23.03 -3.21
C ASP A 752 -18.64 23.42 -4.50
N THR A 753 -19.42 23.84 -5.52
CA THR A 753 -18.90 24.31 -6.80
C THR A 753 -17.92 25.44 -6.58
N PHE A 754 -18.30 26.51 -5.89
CA PHE A 754 -17.47 27.70 -5.74
C PHE A 754 -16.39 27.59 -4.64
N ILE A 755 -16.42 26.54 -3.81
CA ILE A 755 -15.26 26.18 -2.99
C ILE A 755 -14.24 25.40 -3.82
N ALA A 756 -14.70 24.48 -4.68
CA ALA A 756 -13.82 23.62 -5.48
C ALA A 756 -13.30 24.28 -6.78
N LEU A 757 -13.98 25.29 -7.31
CA LEU A 757 -13.75 25.82 -8.67
C LEU A 757 -12.32 26.34 -8.86
N ARG A 758 -11.77 27.06 -7.86
CA ARG A 758 -10.42 27.60 -7.95
C ARG A 758 -9.40 26.47 -8.09
N GLY A 759 -9.38 25.52 -7.15
CA GLY A 759 -8.48 24.38 -7.19
C GLY A 759 -8.66 23.49 -8.42
N LEU A 760 -9.89 23.04 -8.69
CA LEU A 760 -10.10 22.02 -9.71
C LEU A 760 -10.16 22.57 -11.14
N PHE A 761 -10.64 23.79 -11.37
CA PHE A 761 -10.82 24.32 -12.74
C PHE A 761 -9.88 25.49 -13.04
N ILE A 762 -9.74 26.47 -12.14
CA ILE A 762 -8.93 27.66 -12.44
C ILE A 762 -7.43 27.30 -12.43
N LEU A 763 -6.92 26.69 -11.35
CA LEU A 763 -5.51 26.34 -11.22
C LEU A 763 -5.07 25.21 -12.18
N THR A 764 -6.01 24.40 -12.67
CA THR A 764 -5.74 23.38 -13.69
C THR A 764 -5.82 23.92 -15.12
N GLY A 765 -6.16 25.20 -15.32
CA GLY A 765 -6.22 25.84 -16.64
C GLY A 765 -7.55 25.65 -17.39
N ARG A 766 -8.58 25.07 -16.76
CA ARG A 766 -9.93 24.89 -17.33
C ARG A 766 -10.79 26.16 -17.21
N TYR A 767 -10.22 27.29 -17.63
CA TYR A 767 -10.84 28.62 -17.48
C TYR A 767 -12.21 28.72 -18.16
N GLN A 768 -12.37 28.13 -19.35
CA GLN A 768 -13.62 28.24 -20.09
C GLN A 768 -14.79 27.60 -19.34
N GLU A 769 -14.58 26.44 -18.75
CA GLU A 769 -15.59 25.76 -17.96
C GLU A 769 -15.86 26.50 -16.64
N ALA A 770 -14.83 27.05 -16.00
CA ALA A 770 -15.00 27.89 -14.81
C ALA A 770 -15.88 29.12 -15.11
N ARG A 771 -15.64 29.78 -16.24
CA ARG A 771 -16.46 30.90 -16.74
C ARG A 771 -17.92 30.49 -16.91
N TYR A 772 -18.20 29.34 -17.51
CA TYR A 772 -19.58 28.85 -17.69
C TYR A 772 -20.30 28.58 -16.38
N HIS A 773 -19.62 28.02 -15.38
CA HIS A 773 -20.21 27.82 -14.04
C HIS A 773 -20.55 29.17 -13.40
N ILE A 774 -19.61 30.11 -13.41
CA ILE A 774 -19.81 31.46 -12.86
C ILE A 774 -21.02 32.15 -13.50
N LEU A 775 -21.12 32.12 -14.84
CA LEU A 775 -22.22 32.74 -15.59
C LEU A 775 -23.56 32.03 -15.38
N GLY A 776 -23.56 30.69 -15.39
CA GLY A 776 -24.77 29.87 -15.23
C GLY A 776 -25.41 30.07 -13.86
N TYR A 777 -24.63 30.07 -12.78
CA TYR A 777 -25.14 30.38 -11.44
C TYR A 777 -25.57 31.85 -11.32
N GLY A 778 -24.86 32.79 -11.96
CA GLY A 778 -25.25 34.20 -12.03
C GLY A 778 -26.61 34.43 -12.71
N ALA A 779 -26.97 33.59 -13.70
CA ALA A 779 -28.30 33.60 -14.32
C ALA A 779 -29.42 33.33 -13.32
N CYS A 780 -29.11 32.60 -12.25
CA CYS A 780 -30.04 32.20 -11.20
C CYS A 780 -30.09 33.18 -10.03
N LEU A 781 -29.22 34.20 -9.94
CA LEU A 781 -29.19 35.13 -8.79
C LEU A 781 -30.60 35.63 -8.47
N ARG A 782 -31.01 35.53 -7.19
CA ARG A 782 -32.31 35.99 -6.68
C ARG A 782 -32.19 36.23 -5.19
N HIS A 783 -32.93 37.19 -4.63
CA HIS A 783 -32.85 37.59 -3.22
C HIS A 783 -31.46 38.10 -2.83
N GLY A 784 -30.68 38.56 -3.80
CA GLY A 784 -29.25 38.84 -3.63
C GLY A 784 -28.37 37.60 -3.42
N LEU A 785 -28.92 36.39 -3.59
CA LEU A 785 -28.27 35.12 -3.31
C LEU A 785 -28.04 34.28 -4.57
N ILE A 786 -26.98 33.48 -4.55
CA ILE A 786 -26.74 32.37 -5.47
C ILE A 786 -27.39 31.12 -4.87
N PRO A 787 -28.06 30.26 -5.67
CA PRO A 787 -28.72 29.08 -5.12
C PRO A 787 -27.72 28.05 -4.61
N ASN A 788 -28.14 27.27 -3.59
CA ASN A 788 -27.38 26.10 -3.15
C ASN A 788 -27.61 24.97 -4.15
N LEU A 789 -28.84 24.48 -4.22
CA LEU A 789 -29.26 23.50 -5.22
C LEU A 789 -29.53 24.21 -6.54
N LEU A 790 -28.81 23.86 -7.61
CA LEU A 790 -28.97 24.54 -8.90
C LEU A 790 -30.18 24.05 -9.71
N ASP A 791 -30.34 22.73 -9.87
CA ASP A 791 -31.36 22.08 -10.73
C ASP A 791 -31.61 22.81 -12.08
N ALA A 792 -30.53 22.99 -12.85
CA ALA A 792 -30.51 23.70 -14.14
C ALA A 792 -31.08 25.14 -14.12
N GLY A 793 -31.21 25.75 -12.94
CA GLY A 793 -31.73 27.10 -12.75
C GLY A 793 -33.25 27.22 -12.61
N ARG A 794 -34.01 26.12 -12.77
CA ARG A 794 -35.48 26.18 -12.84
C ARG A 794 -36.17 25.93 -11.51
N ASN A 795 -35.72 24.92 -10.76
CA ASN A 795 -36.21 24.64 -9.41
C ASN A 795 -35.10 24.87 -8.36
N SER A 796 -34.24 25.86 -8.60
CA SER A 796 -33.14 26.17 -7.71
C SER A 796 -33.62 26.58 -6.32
N ARG A 797 -32.88 26.16 -5.29
CA ARG A 797 -33.20 26.47 -3.89
C ARG A 797 -32.24 27.50 -3.32
N PHE A 798 -32.80 28.53 -2.68
CA PHE A 798 -32.07 29.68 -2.12
C PHE A 798 -32.07 29.62 -0.59
N ASN A 799 -31.69 28.48 -0.03
CA ASN A 799 -31.58 28.24 1.41
C ASN A 799 -30.17 28.50 1.96
N CYS A 800 -29.20 28.82 1.10
CA CYS A 800 -27.83 29.15 1.52
C CYS A 800 -27.57 30.66 1.46
N ARG A 801 -26.81 31.16 2.44
CA ARG A 801 -26.34 32.56 2.51
C ARG A 801 -24.85 32.71 2.20
N ASP A 802 -24.14 31.60 2.03
CA ASP A 802 -22.70 31.56 1.80
C ASP A 802 -22.31 31.47 0.32
N ALA A 803 -23.10 30.77 -0.52
CA ALA A 803 -22.77 30.56 -1.93
C ALA A 803 -22.52 31.86 -2.73
N ILE A 804 -23.21 32.96 -2.43
CA ILE A 804 -22.97 34.26 -3.08
C ILE A 804 -21.56 34.79 -2.82
N TRP A 805 -21.04 34.61 -1.61
CA TRP A 805 -19.72 35.11 -1.23
C TRP A 805 -18.62 34.23 -1.80
N TRP A 806 -18.84 32.91 -1.87
CA TRP A 806 -17.97 31.99 -2.60
C TRP A 806 -17.96 32.27 -4.10
N TRP A 807 -19.12 32.58 -4.70
CA TRP A 807 -19.21 32.99 -6.10
C TRP A 807 -18.39 34.24 -6.39
N LEU A 808 -18.48 35.28 -5.55
CA LEU A 808 -17.66 36.49 -5.66
C LEU A 808 -16.16 36.20 -5.47
N TYR A 809 -15.79 35.37 -4.50
CA TYR A 809 -14.40 34.94 -4.29
C TYR A 809 -13.84 34.17 -5.49
N CYS A 810 -14.65 33.33 -6.13
CA CYS A 810 -14.30 32.65 -7.36
C CYS A 810 -14.17 33.58 -8.56
N ILE A 811 -15.04 34.59 -8.71
CA ILE A 811 -14.88 35.60 -9.76
C ILE A 811 -13.59 36.38 -9.56
N GLN A 812 -13.30 36.80 -8.32
CA GLN A 812 -12.04 37.46 -7.99
C GLN A 812 -10.85 36.57 -8.38
N SER A 813 -10.87 35.30 -7.99
CA SER A 813 -9.82 34.33 -8.32
C SER A 813 -9.70 34.12 -9.83
N TYR A 814 -10.81 34.03 -10.55
CA TYR A 814 -10.82 33.92 -12.01
C TYR A 814 -10.20 35.14 -12.68
N VAL A 815 -10.54 36.35 -12.22
CA VAL A 815 -9.98 37.61 -12.74
C VAL A 815 -8.47 37.69 -12.50
N GLN A 816 -7.97 37.11 -11.41
CA GLN A 816 -6.55 37.10 -11.05
C GLN A 816 -5.74 36.06 -11.83
N GLU A 817 -6.28 34.85 -12.00
CA GLU A 817 -5.53 33.68 -12.48
C GLU A 817 -5.78 33.37 -13.96
N ALA A 818 -6.94 33.74 -14.51
CA ALA A 818 -7.29 33.45 -15.90
C ALA A 818 -6.67 34.49 -16.86
N PRO A 819 -6.15 34.07 -18.03
CA PRO A 819 -5.73 34.99 -19.08
C PRO A 819 -6.87 35.92 -19.50
N ASN A 820 -6.65 37.24 -19.45
CA ASN A 820 -7.68 38.25 -19.70
C ASN A 820 -8.96 38.08 -18.83
N GLY A 821 -8.81 37.55 -17.62
CA GLY A 821 -9.93 37.18 -16.75
C GLY A 821 -10.90 38.33 -16.44
N ILE A 822 -10.42 39.58 -16.44
CA ILE A 822 -11.24 40.79 -16.21
C ILE A 822 -12.42 40.93 -17.20
N SER A 823 -12.31 40.35 -18.40
CA SER A 823 -13.36 40.41 -19.43
C SER A 823 -14.69 39.78 -18.98
N ILE A 824 -14.64 38.83 -18.03
CA ILE A 824 -15.84 38.18 -17.48
C ILE A 824 -16.82 39.17 -16.85
N LEU A 825 -16.35 40.31 -16.36
CA LEU A 825 -17.21 41.35 -15.76
C LEU A 825 -18.16 41.99 -16.78
N SER A 826 -17.79 41.96 -18.06
CA SER A 826 -18.60 42.49 -19.16
C SER A 826 -19.47 41.43 -19.83
N ASP A 827 -19.29 40.15 -19.51
CA ASP A 827 -20.09 39.07 -20.09
C ASP A 827 -21.56 39.21 -19.75
N LYS A 828 -22.40 38.92 -20.74
CA LYS A 828 -23.86 38.99 -20.60
C LYS A 828 -24.37 37.75 -19.88
N ILE A 829 -25.16 37.99 -18.84
CA ILE A 829 -25.89 36.96 -18.11
C ILE A 829 -27.36 37.06 -18.49
N SER A 830 -27.91 35.98 -19.05
CA SER A 830 -29.34 35.84 -19.29
C SER A 830 -30.04 35.55 -17.96
N ARG A 831 -30.65 36.56 -17.34
CA ARG A 831 -31.32 36.43 -16.04
C ARG A 831 -32.54 35.53 -16.18
N ILE A 832 -32.55 34.39 -15.47
CA ILE A 832 -33.72 33.50 -15.33
C ILE A 832 -34.78 34.19 -14.46
N PHE A 833 -34.31 34.97 -13.48
CA PHE A 833 -35.14 35.74 -12.56
C PHE A 833 -34.82 37.23 -12.67
N PRO A 834 -35.40 37.95 -13.65
CA PRO A 834 -35.17 39.39 -13.84
C PRO A 834 -35.48 40.28 -12.63
N THR A 835 -36.39 39.83 -11.76
CA THR A 835 -36.71 40.46 -10.47
C THR A 835 -37.01 39.36 -9.43
N ASP A 836 -36.95 39.70 -8.14
CA ASP A 836 -37.21 38.74 -7.06
C ASP A 836 -38.59 38.08 -7.14
N THR A 837 -39.60 38.79 -7.62
CA THR A 837 -40.98 38.30 -7.75
C THR A 837 -41.27 37.64 -9.10
N SER A 838 -40.33 37.65 -10.06
CA SER A 838 -40.59 37.12 -11.40
C SER A 838 -40.71 35.59 -11.37
N PRO A 839 -41.55 34.97 -12.23
CA PRO A 839 -41.42 33.55 -12.55
C PRO A 839 -40.06 33.27 -13.24
N PRO A 840 -39.63 32.00 -13.33
CA PRO A 840 -38.52 31.63 -14.22
C PRO A 840 -38.89 31.98 -15.66
N MET A 841 -38.03 32.73 -16.35
CA MET A 841 -38.23 33.14 -17.74
C MET A 841 -37.11 32.64 -18.63
N ALA A 842 -37.43 32.33 -19.89
CA ALA A 842 -36.45 31.93 -20.89
C ALA A 842 -35.76 33.16 -21.48
N ALA A 843 -34.52 33.45 -21.07
CA ALA A 843 -33.56 34.36 -21.73
C ALA A 843 -34.13 35.67 -22.32
N GLN A 844 -34.92 36.44 -21.55
CA GLN A 844 -35.50 37.71 -22.03
C GLN A 844 -34.73 38.97 -21.58
N LYS A 845 -33.88 38.86 -20.55
CA LYS A 845 -33.12 39.99 -19.99
C LYS A 845 -31.66 39.62 -19.82
N ASP A 846 -30.83 40.09 -20.75
CA ASP A 846 -29.39 40.02 -20.64
C ASP A 846 -28.84 41.27 -19.96
N GLN A 847 -28.05 41.10 -18.91
CA GLN A 847 -27.31 42.18 -18.27
C GLN A 847 -25.85 41.77 -18.04
N PRO A 848 -24.90 42.72 -18.13
CA PRO A 848 -23.50 42.49 -17.78
C PRO A 848 -23.33 41.89 -16.38
N MET A 849 -22.30 41.06 -16.19
CA MET A 849 -21.92 40.50 -14.90
C MET A 849 -21.74 41.58 -13.81
N TYR A 850 -21.12 42.73 -14.13
CA TYR A 850 -20.98 43.82 -13.15
C TYR A 850 -22.32 44.34 -12.60
N ASP A 851 -23.40 44.30 -13.39
CA ASP A 851 -24.74 44.70 -12.95
C ASP A 851 -25.34 43.63 -12.02
N VAL A 852 -25.09 42.35 -12.30
CA VAL A 852 -25.51 41.23 -11.44
C VAL A 852 -24.80 41.29 -10.08
N ILE A 853 -23.50 41.59 -10.07
CA ILE A 853 -22.73 41.81 -8.83
C ILE A 853 -23.29 43.01 -8.06
N GLN A 854 -23.54 44.13 -8.73
CA GLN A 854 -24.13 45.33 -8.10
C GLN A 854 -25.50 45.05 -7.48
N GLU A 855 -26.36 44.31 -8.20
CA GLU A 855 -27.69 43.89 -7.75
C GLU A 855 -27.60 43.07 -6.45
N ALA A 856 -26.70 42.09 -6.40
CA ALA A 856 -26.49 41.27 -5.20
C ALA A 856 -26.05 42.12 -3.99
N LEU A 857 -25.00 42.94 -4.15
CA LEU A 857 -24.46 43.76 -3.06
C LEU A 857 -25.46 44.82 -2.59
N THR A 858 -26.20 45.45 -3.51
CA THR A 858 -27.23 46.43 -3.18
C THR A 858 -28.37 45.78 -2.40
N THR A 859 -28.76 44.55 -2.75
CA THR A 859 -29.80 43.79 -2.04
C THR A 859 -29.38 43.45 -0.61
N HIS A 860 -28.15 42.96 -0.43
CA HIS A 860 -27.58 42.72 0.90
C HIS A 860 -27.51 44.02 1.73
N PHE A 861 -27.07 45.12 1.12
CA PHE A 861 -26.94 46.41 1.81
C PHE A 861 -28.30 47.05 2.19
N GLN A 862 -29.31 46.87 1.34
CA GLN A 862 -30.70 47.25 1.65
C GLN A 862 -31.28 46.40 2.79
N GLY A 863 -30.91 45.13 2.85
CA GLY A 863 -31.49 44.13 3.72
C GLY A 863 -32.81 43.61 3.15
N LEU A 864 -33.01 42.30 3.27
CA LEU A 864 -34.16 41.60 2.70
C LEU A 864 -34.68 40.55 3.70
N CYS A 865 -35.97 40.59 3.98
CA CYS A 865 -36.70 39.50 4.62
C CYS A 865 -37.58 38.84 3.55
N PHE A 866 -37.41 37.55 3.34
CA PHE A 866 -38.16 36.81 2.33
C PHE A 866 -38.55 35.42 2.85
N ARG A 867 -39.58 34.85 2.23
CA ARG A 867 -39.96 33.45 2.46
C ARG A 867 -39.52 32.62 1.25
N GLU A 868 -38.90 31.48 1.48
CA GLU A 868 -38.51 30.57 0.41
C GLU A 868 -39.72 30.25 -0.49
N ARG A 869 -39.52 30.37 -1.81
CA ARG A 869 -40.57 30.11 -2.77
C ARG A 869 -40.94 28.64 -2.73
N ASN A 870 -42.24 28.34 -2.79
CA ASN A 870 -42.78 26.99 -2.68
C ASN A 870 -42.53 26.35 -1.29
N ALA A 871 -42.32 27.16 -0.24
CA ALA A 871 -42.15 26.69 1.14
C ALA A 871 -43.20 25.66 1.56
N GLY A 872 -42.72 24.58 2.19
CA GLY A 872 -43.50 23.41 2.57
C GLY A 872 -42.76 22.12 2.25
N GLN A 873 -43.44 20.99 2.49
CA GLN A 873 -42.85 19.65 2.39
C GLN A 873 -42.32 19.28 0.99
N ASN A 874 -42.76 20.00 -0.06
CA ASN A 874 -42.32 19.76 -1.43
C ASN A 874 -40.86 20.17 -1.69
N ILE A 875 -40.31 21.13 -0.94
CA ILE A 875 -38.92 21.59 -1.10
C ILE A 875 -38.02 21.19 0.06
N ASP A 876 -38.62 20.86 1.23
CA ASP A 876 -37.91 20.36 2.39
C ASP A 876 -38.85 19.53 3.27
N ALA A 877 -38.56 18.24 3.42
CA ALA A 877 -39.42 17.29 4.14
C ALA A 877 -39.32 17.41 5.68
N HIS A 878 -38.35 18.16 6.19
CA HIS A 878 -38.01 18.17 7.62
C HIS A 878 -38.12 19.57 8.25
N MET A 879 -37.75 20.61 7.50
CA MET A 879 -37.76 21.98 7.98
C MET A 879 -39.13 22.42 8.49
N THR A 880 -39.14 23.13 9.62
CA THR A 880 -40.37 23.72 10.18
C THR A 880 -40.80 24.96 9.39
N ASP A 881 -42.07 25.37 9.53
CA ASP A 881 -42.62 26.54 8.82
C ASP A 881 -41.79 27.84 9.01
N LYS A 882 -41.18 27.99 10.20
CA LYS A 882 -40.33 29.13 10.55
C LYS A 882 -39.00 29.13 9.78
N GLY A 883 -38.44 27.96 9.49
CA GLY A 883 -37.14 27.81 8.82
C GLY A 883 -37.12 28.36 7.39
N PHE A 884 -38.28 28.41 6.72
CA PHE A 884 -38.43 28.96 5.38
C PHE A 884 -38.39 30.50 5.33
N ASN A 885 -38.51 31.19 6.47
CA ASN A 885 -38.49 32.65 6.53
C ASN A 885 -37.05 33.11 6.77
N ASN A 886 -36.42 33.70 5.77
CA ASN A 886 -35.02 34.11 5.82
C ASN A 886 -34.88 35.63 5.90
N GLN A 887 -33.77 36.05 6.50
CA GLN A 887 -33.33 37.42 6.56
C GLN A 887 -31.87 37.51 6.14
N ILE A 888 -31.53 38.54 5.38
CA ILE A 888 -30.15 38.94 5.09
C ILE A 888 -30.02 40.45 5.27
N GLY A 889 -28.83 40.91 5.62
CA GLY A 889 -28.57 42.34 5.76
C GLY A 889 -27.12 42.67 6.11
N VAL A 890 -26.88 43.96 6.32
CA VAL A 890 -25.59 44.51 6.75
C VAL A 890 -25.78 45.30 8.03
N HIS A 891 -25.01 44.97 9.06
CA HIS A 891 -25.08 45.65 10.34
C HIS A 891 -24.55 47.09 10.19
N PRO A 892 -25.32 48.13 10.55
CA PRO A 892 -24.98 49.52 10.25
C PRO A 892 -23.71 50.01 10.97
N GLU A 893 -23.40 49.46 12.15
CA GLU A 893 -22.23 49.89 12.92
C GLU A 893 -20.94 49.17 12.49
N THR A 894 -20.97 47.82 12.48
CA THR A 894 -19.81 46.97 12.19
C THR A 894 -19.57 46.73 10.69
N GLY A 895 -20.58 46.92 9.84
CA GLY A 895 -20.52 46.56 8.42
C GLY A 895 -20.62 45.06 8.15
N PHE A 896 -20.80 44.22 9.18
CA PHE A 896 -20.88 42.77 9.02
C PHE A 896 -22.13 42.33 8.27
N VAL A 897 -21.97 41.37 7.36
CA VAL A 897 -23.08 40.71 6.69
C VAL A 897 -23.70 39.68 7.64
N PHE A 898 -25.01 39.80 7.88
CA PHE A 898 -25.73 38.92 8.79
C PHE A 898 -26.92 38.25 8.09
N GLY A 899 -27.50 37.23 8.73
CA GLY A 899 -28.74 36.62 8.25
C GLY A 899 -29.02 35.24 8.81
N GLY A 900 -30.07 34.61 8.30
CA GLY A 900 -30.60 33.35 8.82
C GLY A 900 -31.43 33.52 10.09
N ASN A 901 -31.75 32.40 10.73
CA ASN A 901 -32.40 32.33 12.04
C ASN A 901 -32.13 30.94 12.67
N ILE A 902 -32.51 30.74 13.94
CA ILE A 902 -32.29 29.48 14.68
C ILE A 902 -32.98 28.23 14.11
N TRP A 903 -33.90 28.38 13.14
CA TRP A 903 -34.64 27.30 12.48
C TRP A 903 -34.13 27.02 11.06
N ASN A 904 -33.03 27.65 10.63
CA ASN A 904 -32.48 27.55 9.29
C ASN A 904 -31.01 27.06 9.29
N CYS A 905 -30.58 26.52 8.15
CA CYS A 905 -29.25 25.96 7.89
C CYS A 905 -28.54 26.72 6.74
N GLY A 906 -28.23 28.00 6.95
CA GLY A 906 -27.80 28.88 5.87
C GLY A 906 -26.33 28.78 5.43
N THR A 907 -25.48 28.10 6.20
CA THR A 907 -24.03 27.96 5.95
C THR A 907 -23.69 26.53 5.57
N TRP A 908 -22.45 26.23 5.20
CA TRP A 908 -22.00 24.87 4.88
C TRP A 908 -22.24 23.82 5.95
N MET A 909 -22.33 24.24 7.22
CA MET A 909 -22.76 23.38 8.31
C MET A 909 -24.30 23.28 8.35
N ASP A 910 -24.91 22.54 7.42
CA ASP A 910 -26.34 22.65 7.08
C ASP A 910 -27.25 21.47 7.46
N LYS A 911 -26.81 20.57 8.34
CA LYS A 911 -27.64 19.42 8.74
C LYS A 911 -28.96 19.85 9.42
N MET A 912 -30.08 19.56 8.76
CA MET A 912 -31.43 19.64 9.32
C MET A 912 -31.82 18.29 9.95
N GLY A 913 -32.19 18.28 11.22
CA GLY A 913 -32.61 17.07 11.93
C GLY A 913 -33.88 16.46 11.32
N SER A 914 -33.96 15.13 11.34
CA SER A 914 -35.02 14.37 10.65
C SER A 914 -35.58 13.19 11.44
N SER A 915 -35.16 12.97 12.69
CA SER A 915 -35.66 11.88 13.55
C SER A 915 -36.83 12.35 14.41
N ASP A 916 -37.98 11.70 14.22
CA ASP A 916 -39.13 11.86 15.13
C ASP A 916 -38.87 11.19 16.47
N LYS A 917 -38.23 10.01 16.45
CA LYS A 917 -37.94 9.19 17.62
C LYS A 917 -37.09 9.92 18.64
N ALA A 918 -36.04 10.59 18.16
CA ALA A 918 -35.16 11.40 19.01
C ALA A 918 -35.68 12.83 19.24
N GLY A 919 -36.80 13.22 18.61
CA GLY A 919 -37.38 14.56 18.75
C GLY A 919 -36.52 15.69 18.16
N ASN A 920 -35.67 15.39 17.17
CA ASN A 920 -34.79 16.36 16.51
C ASN A 920 -35.30 16.84 15.13
N ARG A 921 -36.40 16.26 14.61
CA ARG A 921 -36.99 16.66 13.32
C ARG A 921 -37.22 18.18 13.24
N GLY A 922 -36.72 18.78 12.17
CA GLY A 922 -36.92 20.21 11.88
C GLY A 922 -36.10 21.16 12.74
N LYS A 923 -35.21 20.63 13.60
CA LYS A 923 -34.21 21.41 14.33
C LYS A 923 -32.89 21.39 13.53
N PRO A 924 -32.31 22.55 13.19
CA PRO A 924 -30.93 22.61 12.69
C PRO A 924 -29.94 22.07 13.72
N ALA A 925 -28.97 21.28 13.29
CA ALA A 925 -27.88 20.85 14.18
C ALA A 925 -26.90 21.99 14.50
N THR A 926 -26.67 22.84 13.52
CA THR A 926 -25.70 23.94 13.54
C THR A 926 -26.29 25.19 12.91
N PRO A 927 -27.33 25.81 13.49
CA PRO A 927 -27.82 27.09 13.00
C PRO A 927 -26.74 28.14 13.25
N ARG A 928 -26.14 28.64 12.16
CA ARG A 928 -25.11 29.69 12.18
C ARG A 928 -25.68 31.00 11.67
N ASP A 929 -26.73 31.45 12.35
CA ASP A 929 -27.38 32.73 12.09
C ASP A 929 -26.56 33.90 12.64
N GLY A 930 -26.92 35.12 12.26
CA GLY A 930 -26.10 36.29 12.54
C GLY A 930 -24.89 36.39 11.59
N SER A 931 -23.73 36.81 12.11
CA SER A 931 -22.54 37.12 11.31
C SER A 931 -21.52 35.97 11.39
N ALA A 932 -21.66 34.96 10.53
CA ALA A 932 -20.71 33.84 10.43
C ALA A 932 -19.33 34.30 9.91
N VAL A 933 -18.25 33.82 10.54
CA VAL A 933 -16.89 34.35 10.35
C VAL A 933 -16.40 34.30 8.89
N GLU A 934 -16.66 33.20 8.18
CA GLU A 934 -16.21 33.05 6.80
C GLU A 934 -16.93 34.02 5.85
N LEU A 935 -18.18 34.38 6.14
CA LEU A 935 -18.93 35.34 5.32
C LEU A 935 -18.39 36.76 5.49
N ILE A 936 -17.90 37.10 6.68
CA ILE A 936 -17.26 38.39 6.92
C ILE A 936 -15.92 38.45 6.18
N GLY A 937 -15.13 37.37 6.24
CA GLY A 937 -13.91 37.23 5.45
C GLY A 937 -14.11 37.38 3.95
N LEU A 938 -15.02 36.58 3.38
CA LEU A 938 -15.30 36.57 1.95
C LEU A 938 -15.91 37.89 1.47
N SER A 939 -16.87 38.47 2.23
CA SER A 939 -17.45 39.77 1.89
C SER A 939 -16.42 40.91 1.97
N LYS A 940 -15.55 40.92 2.99
CA LYS A 940 -14.43 41.86 3.06
C LYS A 940 -13.52 41.74 1.84
N GLY A 941 -13.13 40.52 1.49
CA GLY A 941 -12.27 40.25 0.33
C GLY A 941 -12.89 40.76 -0.99
N ALA A 942 -14.18 40.50 -1.20
CA ALA A 942 -14.92 40.96 -2.36
C ALA A 942 -15.04 42.49 -2.41
N LEU A 943 -15.37 43.16 -1.31
CA LEU A 943 -15.50 44.62 -1.23
C LEU A 943 -14.16 45.31 -1.48
N ARG A 944 -13.07 44.81 -0.89
CA ARG A 944 -11.69 45.27 -1.16
C ARG A 944 -11.36 45.17 -2.65
N TRP A 945 -11.66 44.03 -3.25
CA TRP A 945 -11.39 43.78 -4.67
C TRP A 945 -12.19 44.73 -5.57
N LEU A 946 -13.48 44.92 -5.32
CA LEU A 946 -14.33 45.83 -6.09
C LEU A 946 -13.95 47.29 -5.91
N ALA A 947 -13.58 47.72 -4.70
CA ALA A 947 -13.06 49.06 -4.44
C ALA A 947 -11.80 49.33 -5.27
N LYS A 948 -10.88 48.36 -5.33
CA LYS A 948 -9.68 48.44 -6.17
C LYS A 948 -10.03 48.51 -7.66
N LEU A 949 -10.91 47.64 -8.16
CA LEU A 949 -11.31 47.65 -9.57
C LEU A 949 -12.01 48.94 -9.98
N ASN A 950 -12.86 49.51 -9.12
CA ASN A 950 -13.48 50.80 -9.37
C ASN A 950 -12.43 51.93 -9.43
N GLN A 951 -11.48 51.95 -8.49
CA GLN A 951 -10.36 52.91 -8.51
C GLN A 951 -9.53 52.82 -9.80
N GLU A 952 -9.37 51.62 -10.36
CA GLU A 952 -8.70 51.35 -11.63
C GLU A 952 -9.57 51.62 -12.87
N GLY A 953 -10.83 52.04 -12.71
CA GLY A 953 -11.77 52.26 -13.82
C GLY A 953 -12.28 50.98 -14.49
N LYS A 954 -12.10 49.82 -13.86
CA LYS A 954 -12.47 48.49 -14.37
C LYS A 954 -13.81 47.96 -13.83
N PHE A 955 -14.42 48.64 -12.86
CA PHE A 955 -15.75 48.35 -12.35
C PHE A 955 -16.59 49.64 -12.28
N PRO A 956 -17.80 49.68 -12.87
CA PRO A 956 -18.51 50.94 -13.10
C PRO A 956 -19.15 51.56 -11.85
N TYR A 957 -19.30 50.81 -10.77
CA TYR A 957 -19.94 51.28 -9.54
C TYR A 957 -18.92 51.53 -8.43
N ASP A 958 -19.11 52.59 -7.66
CA ASP A 958 -18.25 52.97 -6.53
C ASP A 958 -18.90 52.70 -5.16
N SER A 959 -20.21 52.46 -5.14
CA SER A 959 -21.03 52.48 -3.92
C SER A 959 -22.29 51.63 -4.00
N VAL A 960 -22.86 51.34 -2.82
CA VAL A 960 -24.19 50.76 -2.62
C VAL A 960 -25.05 51.73 -1.83
N ARG A 961 -26.36 51.70 -2.08
CA ARG A 961 -27.32 52.62 -1.47
C ARG A 961 -28.51 51.85 -0.92
N ARG A 962 -28.92 52.16 0.32
CA ARG A 962 -30.16 51.68 0.93
C ARG A 962 -31.12 52.82 1.19
N GLN A 963 -32.41 52.58 0.99
CA GLN A 963 -33.49 53.47 1.40
C GLN A 963 -33.91 53.12 2.83
N ASN A 964 -33.86 54.12 3.71
CA ASN A 964 -34.31 54.02 5.10
C ASN A 964 -35.84 54.12 5.17
N LYS A 965 -36.42 53.75 6.33
CA LYS A 965 -37.88 53.76 6.54
C LYS A 965 -38.51 55.16 6.42
N ASP A 966 -37.74 56.20 6.70
CA ASP A 966 -38.15 57.61 6.60
C ASP A 966 -38.04 58.17 5.17
N GLY A 967 -37.64 57.34 4.19
CA GLY A 967 -37.42 57.73 2.80
C GLY A 967 -36.05 58.35 2.52
N SER A 968 -35.21 58.58 3.53
CA SER A 968 -33.82 59.01 3.34
C SER A 968 -32.96 57.89 2.77
N TYR A 969 -31.81 58.24 2.17
CA TYR A 969 -30.87 57.26 1.62
C TYR A 969 -29.58 57.22 2.43
N THR A 970 -29.08 56.02 2.70
CA THR A 970 -27.71 55.81 3.18
C THR A 970 -26.89 55.23 2.03
N THR A 971 -25.77 55.86 1.69
CA THR A 971 -24.85 55.39 0.63
C THR A 971 -23.49 55.12 1.24
N TRP A 972 -22.94 53.92 1.01
CA TRP A 972 -21.57 53.57 1.38
C TRP A 972 -20.78 53.25 0.11
N THR A 973 -19.60 53.85 -0.03
CA THR A 973 -18.64 53.37 -1.04
C THR A 973 -18.16 51.97 -0.66
N TYR A 974 -17.70 51.19 -1.63
CA TYR A 974 -17.11 49.87 -1.35
C TYR A 974 -15.94 49.95 -0.37
N LYS A 975 -15.12 51.00 -0.52
CA LYS A 975 -14.03 51.32 0.40
C LYS A 975 -14.53 51.62 1.82
N HIS A 976 -15.55 52.45 1.97
CA HIS A 976 -16.12 52.75 3.29
C HIS A 976 -16.72 51.51 3.97
N TRP A 977 -17.37 50.63 3.20
CA TRP A 977 -17.91 49.39 3.73
C TRP A 977 -16.80 48.44 4.18
N GLU A 978 -15.77 48.21 3.35
CA GLU A 978 -14.66 47.33 3.74
C GLU A 978 -13.86 47.85 4.95
N ASP A 979 -13.63 49.16 5.04
CA ASP A 979 -12.93 49.79 6.17
C ASP A 979 -13.70 49.63 7.47
N ARG A 980 -15.04 49.71 7.39
CA ARG A 980 -15.91 49.50 8.55
C ARG A 980 -15.84 48.05 9.05
N ILE A 981 -15.79 47.06 8.15
CA ILE A 981 -15.59 45.66 8.53
C ILE A 981 -14.22 45.50 9.19
N ALA A 982 -13.14 46.00 8.57
CA ALA A 982 -11.78 45.88 9.09
C ALA A 982 -11.64 46.49 10.49
N ALA A 983 -12.22 47.68 10.72
CA ALA A 983 -12.17 48.36 12.01
C ALA A 983 -12.91 47.63 13.15
N ASN A 984 -13.83 46.72 12.83
CA ASN A 984 -14.66 46.03 13.81
C ASN A 984 -14.37 44.53 13.92
N PHE A 985 -13.74 43.89 12.93
CA PHE A 985 -13.55 42.44 12.88
C PHE A 985 -12.86 41.90 14.14
N GLU A 986 -11.62 42.34 14.38
CA GLU A 986 -10.80 41.86 15.50
C GLU A 986 -11.51 42.09 16.85
N LYS A 987 -12.11 43.26 17.04
CA LYS A 987 -12.81 43.67 18.27
C LYS A 987 -13.97 42.71 18.63
N HIS A 988 -14.69 42.22 17.64
CA HIS A 988 -15.89 41.42 17.86
C HIS A 988 -15.64 39.91 17.79
N PHE A 989 -14.72 39.47 16.91
CA PHE A 989 -14.43 38.05 16.69
C PHE A 989 -13.31 37.51 17.56
N PHE A 990 -12.28 38.29 17.92
CA PHE A 990 -11.17 37.73 18.71
C PHE A 990 -11.56 37.60 20.19
N VAL A 991 -11.26 36.44 20.78
CA VAL A 991 -11.38 36.18 22.22
C VAL A 991 -9.98 36.27 22.84
N PRO A 992 -9.69 37.31 23.65
CA PRO A 992 -8.36 37.51 24.19
C PRO A 992 -7.87 36.36 25.08
N THR A 993 -6.56 36.12 25.07
CA THR A 993 -5.88 35.08 25.87
C THR A 993 -6.04 35.29 27.38
N LYS A 994 -6.32 36.52 27.81
CA LYS A 994 -6.63 36.89 29.20
C LYS A 994 -8.01 37.55 29.26
N PRO A 995 -8.81 37.31 30.32
CA PRO A 995 -10.09 37.98 30.50
C PRO A 995 -9.98 39.51 30.41
N SER A 996 -10.84 40.12 29.59
CA SER A 996 -10.95 41.57 29.46
C SER A 996 -12.31 42.06 30.00
N PRO A 997 -12.36 43.22 30.69
CA PRO A 997 -13.64 43.85 31.08
C PRO A 997 -14.54 44.22 29.89
N SER A 998 -14.02 44.25 28.67
CA SER A 998 -14.76 44.54 27.44
C SER A 998 -15.49 43.33 26.84
N GLU A 999 -15.38 42.15 27.45
CA GLU A 999 -16.06 40.93 26.98
C GLU A 999 -17.56 41.00 27.31
N SER A 1000 -18.41 40.82 26.30
CA SER A 1000 -19.88 40.90 26.47
C SER A 1000 -20.46 39.69 27.21
N HIS A 1001 -19.89 38.50 26.99
CA HIS A 1001 -20.35 37.23 27.58
C HIS A 1001 -19.14 36.38 28.04
N PRO A 1002 -18.40 36.81 29.08
CA PRO A 1002 -17.24 36.06 29.58
C PRO A 1002 -17.62 34.68 30.15
N ASP A 1003 -18.89 34.50 30.55
CA ASP A 1003 -19.48 33.25 31.04
C ASP A 1003 -19.64 32.17 29.96
N LEU A 1004 -19.67 32.56 28.68
CA LEU A 1004 -19.81 31.65 27.54
C LEU A 1004 -18.47 31.27 26.90
N VAL A 1005 -17.35 31.80 27.40
CA VAL A 1005 -16.01 31.57 26.85
C VAL A 1005 -15.45 30.23 27.35
N HIS A 1006 -15.48 29.20 26.51
CA HIS A 1006 -14.82 27.92 26.80
C HIS A 1006 -13.31 27.97 26.53
N ARG A 1007 -12.89 28.47 25.35
CA ARG A 1007 -11.47 28.64 24.98
C ARG A 1007 -11.14 30.09 24.71
N ARG A 1008 -9.86 30.44 24.94
CA ARG A 1008 -9.30 31.78 24.77
C ARG A 1008 -8.16 31.75 23.76
N GLY A 1009 -7.85 32.91 23.17
CA GLY A 1009 -6.91 33.00 22.05
C GLY A 1009 -7.46 32.39 20.77
N ILE A 1010 -8.78 32.48 20.57
CA ILE A 1010 -9.50 31.96 19.41
C ILE A 1010 -10.23 33.09 18.69
N TYR A 1011 -10.63 32.85 17.44
CA TYR A 1011 -11.64 33.64 16.77
C TYR A 1011 -12.98 32.93 16.88
N LYS A 1012 -14.01 33.68 17.29
CA LYS A 1012 -15.40 33.24 17.36
C LYS A 1012 -15.88 32.70 16.02
N ASP A 1013 -16.77 31.73 16.06
CA ASP A 1013 -17.35 31.15 14.86
C ASP A 1013 -18.40 32.06 14.21
N SER A 1014 -19.10 32.85 15.04
CA SER A 1014 -20.07 33.85 14.63
C SER A 1014 -20.11 35.03 15.60
N VAL A 1015 -20.77 36.11 15.18
CA VAL A 1015 -21.14 37.23 16.05
C VAL A 1015 -22.63 37.51 15.93
N GLY A 1016 -23.33 37.49 17.06
CA GLY A 1016 -24.76 37.78 17.14
C GLY A 1016 -25.64 36.64 16.66
N ALA A 1017 -25.22 35.39 16.87
CA ALA A 1017 -26.08 34.23 16.65
C ALA A 1017 -27.29 34.23 17.60
N GLY A 1018 -28.40 33.63 17.16
CA GLY A 1018 -29.62 33.53 17.96
C GLY A 1018 -29.42 32.68 19.23
N HIS A 1019 -28.43 31.78 19.23
CA HIS A 1019 -27.92 31.10 20.41
C HIS A 1019 -26.56 31.70 20.82
N PRO A 1020 -26.49 32.51 21.90
CA PRO A 1020 -25.28 33.26 22.23
C PRO A 1020 -24.02 32.42 22.47
N TRP A 1021 -24.16 31.17 22.93
CA TRP A 1021 -23.04 30.26 23.15
C TRP A 1021 -22.41 29.76 21.83
N ALA A 1022 -23.16 29.76 20.72
CA ALA A 1022 -22.67 29.29 19.43
C ALA A 1022 -21.55 30.20 18.89
N ASP A 1023 -21.60 31.50 19.19
CA ASP A 1023 -20.55 32.47 18.83
C ASP A 1023 -19.18 32.04 19.37
N TYR A 1024 -19.12 31.45 20.57
CA TYR A 1024 -17.87 31.16 21.30
C TYR A 1024 -17.33 29.75 21.08
N GLN A 1025 -17.93 28.95 20.19
CA GLN A 1025 -17.42 27.62 19.86
C GLN A 1025 -16.14 27.71 19.02
N LEU A 1026 -15.12 26.92 19.39
CA LEU A 1026 -13.94 26.74 18.53
C LEU A 1026 -14.30 25.80 17.37
N ARG A 1027 -14.24 26.33 16.14
CA ARG A 1027 -14.51 25.61 14.89
C ARG A 1027 -13.47 25.90 13.82
N CYS A 1028 -13.46 25.08 12.77
CA CYS A 1028 -12.54 25.17 11.64
C CYS A 1028 -12.89 26.24 10.59
N ASN A 1029 -13.78 27.20 10.88
CA ASN A 1029 -14.32 28.14 9.88
C ASN A 1029 -13.49 29.43 9.72
N PHE A 1030 -12.93 29.97 10.80
CA PHE A 1030 -12.20 31.25 10.74
C PHE A 1030 -10.94 31.23 9.85
N PRO A 1031 -10.24 30.09 9.59
CA PRO A 1031 -9.16 30.06 8.61
C PRO A 1031 -9.59 30.46 7.19
N ILE A 1032 -10.88 30.29 6.84
CA ILE A 1032 -11.41 30.75 5.56
C ILE A 1032 -11.32 32.28 5.47
N ALA A 1033 -11.69 32.98 6.54
CA ALA A 1033 -11.60 34.43 6.60
C ALA A 1033 -10.15 34.92 6.56
N MET A 1034 -9.24 34.20 7.24
CA MET A 1034 -7.80 34.44 7.19
C MET A 1034 -7.23 34.36 5.77
N VAL A 1035 -7.71 33.41 4.95
CA VAL A 1035 -7.25 33.30 3.55
C VAL A 1035 -7.89 34.36 2.65
N ALA A 1036 -9.18 34.65 2.82
CA ALA A 1036 -9.89 35.61 1.96
C ALA A 1036 -9.47 37.07 2.21
N ALA A 1037 -9.21 37.42 3.47
CA ALA A 1037 -8.91 38.78 3.93
C ALA A 1037 -7.96 38.77 5.13
N PRO A 1038 -6.69 38.35 4.95
CA PRO A 1038 -5.71 38.25 6.03
C PRO A 1038 -5.45 39.59 6.73
N GLU A 1039 -5.64 40.71 6.05
CA GLU A 1039 -5.39 42.05 6.59
C GLU A 1039 -6.32 42.46 7.75
N MET A 1040 -7.37 41.67 8.02
CA MET A 1040 -8.25 41.92 9.16
C MET A 1040 -7.70 41.41 10.49
N PHE A 1041 -6.65 40.59 10.46
CA PHE A 1041 -6.16 39.84 11.61
C PHE A 1041 -4.88 40.45 12.15
N ASP A 1042 -4.74 40.54 13.47
CA ASP A 1042 -3.43 40.72 14.08
C ASP A 1042 -2.60 39.44 13.91
N PRO A 1043 -1.37 39.49 13.37
CA PRO A 1043 -0.59 38.28 13.06
C PRO A 1043 -0.31 37.40 14.29
N ALA A 1044 -0.09 38.01 15.47
CA ALA A 1044 0.20 37.25 16.68
C ALA A 1044 -1.07 36.55 17.23
N ASN A 1045 -2.21 37.22 17.18
CA ASN A 1045 -3.51 36.63 17.51
C ASN A 1045 -3.89 35.52 16.53
N ALA A 1046 -3.73 35.77 15.22
CA ALA A 1046 -3.97 34.79 14.17
C ALA A 1046 -3.16 33.52 14.38
N TRP A 1047 -1.86 33.67 14.64
CA TRP A 1047 -0.96 32.55 14.88
C TRP A 1047 -1.30 31.77 16.16
N THR A 1048 -1.71 32.48 17.21
CA THR A 1048 -2.19 31.86 18.45
C THR A 1048 -3.42 31.00 18.20
N ALA A 1049 -4.40 31.51 17.46
CA ALA A 1049 -5.62 30.78 17.11
C ALA A 1049 -5.34 29.60 16.17
N LEU A 1050 -4.45 29.76 15.18
CA LEU A 1050 -4.05 28.68 14.28
C LEU A 1050 -3.33 27.55 15.02
N LYS A 1051 -2.53 27.85 16.05
CA LYS A 1051 -1.95 26.82 16.93
C LYS A 1051 -3.02 26.05 17.70
N GLN A 1052 -4.03 26.74 18.25
CA GLN A 1052 -5.17 26.06 18.89
C GLN A 1052 -5.86 25.11 17.92
N VAL A 1053 -6.03 25.51 16.65
CA VAL A 1053 -6.62 24.66 15.61
C VAL A 1053 -5.72 23.47 15.27
N GLU A 1054 -4.40 23.67 15.13
CA GLU A 1054 -3.43 22.59 14.92
C GLU A 1054 -3.50 21.55 16.05
N ASP A 1055 -3.55 22.02 17.30
CA ASP A 1055 -3.45 21.16 18.48
C ASP A 1055 -4.78 20.44 18.82
N ILE A 1056 -5.92 21.04 18.49
CA ILE A 1056 -7.24 20.59 18.98
C ILE A 1056 -8.13 20.04 17.86
N LEU A 1057 -8.15 20.70 16.68
CA LEU A 1057 -9.09 20.36 15.61
C LEU A 1057 -8.47 19.54 14.49
N LEU A 1058 -7.16 19.59 14.27
CA LEU A 1058 -6.52 18.88 13.17
C LEU A 1058 -6.51 17.37 13.44
N GLY A 1059 -7.23 16.59 12.63
CA GLY A 1059 -7.16 15.14 12.58
C GLY A 1059 -6.11 14.64 11.59
N PRO A 1060 -5.99 13.31 11.38
CA PRO A 1060 -4.97 12.73 10.50
C PRO A 1060 -5.13 13.12 9.01
N LEU A 1061 -6.38 13.29 8.57
CA LEU A 1061 -6.75 13.71 7.22
C LEU A 1061 -7.60 14.98 7.24
N GLY A 1062 -8.67 15.02 8.04
CA GLY A 1062 -9.59 16.15 8.10
C GLY A 1062 -9.40 17.06 9.32
N MET A 1063 -10.29 18.04 9.45
CA MET A 1063 -10.42 18.89 10.62
C MET A 1063 -11.75 18.63 11.32
N LYS A 1064 -11.69 18.39 12.63
CA LYS A 1064 -12.85 18.28 13.50
C LYS A 1064 -13.68 19.56 13.40
N THR A 1065 -14.96 19.40 13.10
CA THR A 1065 -15.89 20.52 12.89
C THR A 1065 -16.29 21.26 14.15
N LEU A 1066 -16.04 20.66 15.31
CA LEU A 1066 -16.25 21.21 16.64
C LEU A 1066 -15.14 20.73 17.58
N ASP A 1067 -14.79 21.58 18.55
CA ASP A 1067 -13.91 21.26 19.68
C ASP A 1067 -14.34 19.97 20.42
N PRO A 1068 -13.44 18.96 20.56
CA PRO A 1068 -13.71 17.72 21.30
C PRO A 1068 -14.16 17.90 22.75
N ALA A 1069 -13.84 19.03 23.38
CA ALA A 1069 -14.23 19.32 24.76
C ALA A 1069 -15.61 20.01 24.86
N ASP A 1070 -16.23 20.35 23.73
CA ASP A 1070 -17.60 20.89 23.71
C ASP A 1070 -18.63 19.79 24.02
N TRP A 1071 -19.67 20.14 24.77
CA TRP A 1071 -20.76 19.25 25.17
C TRP A 1071 -21.62 18.72 24.01
N ASN A 1072 -21.48 19.31 22.82
CA ASN A 1072 -22.10 18.86 21.57
C ASN A 1072 -21.20 18.02 20.68
N TYR A 1073 -19.96 17.72 21.09
CA TYR A 1073 -19.05 16.97 20.24
C TYR A 1073 -19.41 15.48 20.11
N PHE A 1074 -19.60 15.03 18.87
CA PHE A 1074 -19.76 13.63 18.46
C PHE A 1074 -19.02 13.37 17.15
N GLY A 1075 -17.86 12.72 17.22
CA GLY A 1075 -16.95 12.56 16.08
C GLY A 1075 -17.35 11.53 15.02
N ASP A 1076 -18.26 10.61 15.31
CA ASP A 1076 -18.61 9.50 14.42
C ASP A 1076 -19.97 9.73 13.75
N TYR A 1077 -19.97 10.01 12.46
CA TYR A 1077 -21.17 10.19 11.66
C TYR A 1077 -21.73 8.84 11.20
N ASP A 1078 -23.01 8.62 11.52
CA ASP A 1078 -23.82 7.51 11.00
C ASP A 1078 -25.21 8.07 10.63
N ASN A 1079 -25.46 8.21 9.33
CA ASN A 1079 -26.73 8.76 8.85
C ASN A 1079 -27.92 7.80 9.06
N ALA A 1080 -27.67 6.51 9.25
CA ALA A 1080 -28.68 5.48 9.47
C ALA A 1080 -29.00 5.25 10.96
N ASN A 1081 -28.35 5.98 11.87
CA ASN A 1081 -28.58 5.86 13.30
C ASN A 1081 -30.01 6.28 13.67
N ASP A 1082 -30.87 5.33 14.07
CA ASP A 1082 -32.24 5.60 14.55
C ASP A 1082 -32.35 5.40 16.07
N SER A 1083 -31.37 5.89 16.84
CA SER A 1083 -31.44 5.90 18.31
C SER A 1083 -32.38 7.00 18.83
N ASP A 1084 -32.61 7.03 20.13
CA ASP A 1084 -33.31 8.10 20.85
C ASP A 1084 -32.40 9.29 21.22
N ASN A 1085 -31.11 9.22 20.87
CA ASN A 1085 -30.16 10.31 21.10
C ASN A 1085 -30.33 11.41 20.05
N ASP A 1086 -30.86 12.55 20.47
CA ASP A 1086 -31.18 13.70 19.61
C ASP A 1086 -29.95 14.32 18.91
N LYS A 1087 -28.75 14.10 19.45
CA LYS A 1087 -27.49 14.59 18.88
C LYS A 1087 -26.87 13.68 17.83
N LEU A 1088 -27.31 12.42 17.73
CA LEU A 1088 -26.77 11.42 16.79
C LEU A 1088 -27.80 10.95 15.76
N ALA A 1089 -29.06 10.86 16.14
CA ALA A 1089 -30.08 10.24 15.32
C ALA A 1089 -30.21 10.92 13.94
N HIS A 1090 -30.22 10.10 12.89
CA HIS A 1090 -30.19 10.45 11.48
C HIS A 1090 -29.02 11.38 11.11
N GLY A 1091 -27.87 11.18 11.78
CA GLY A 1091 -26.64 11.90 11.50
C GLY A 1091 -26.69 13.37 11.89
N PHE A 1092 -27.41 13.73 12.95
CA PHE A 1092 -27.51 15.11 13.46
C PHE A 1092 -26.13 15.72 13.75
N ASN A 1093 -25.12 14.90 14.06
CA ASN A 1093 -23.75 15.32 14.33
C ASN A 1093 -22.87 15.60 13.11
N TYR A 1094 -23.41 15.66 11.88
CA TYR A 1094 -22.64 15.82 10.63
C TYR A 1094 -21.55 16.93 10.66
N HIS A 1095 -21.82 18.03 11.37
CA HIS A 1095 -20.89 19.14 11.59
C HIS A 1095 -20.62 19.43 13.08
N GLN A 1096 -20.73 18.42 13.94
CA GLN A 1096 -20.53 18.54 15.38
C GLN A 1096 -19.41 17.63 15.87
N GLY A 1097 -18.39 17.39 15.04
CA GLY A 1097 -17.27 16.54 15.44
C GLY A 1097 -16.56 15.79 14.31
N PRO A 1098 -17.27 15.28 13.27
CA PRO A 1098 -16.63 14.61 12.16
C PRO A 1098 -15.57 15.49 11.50
N GLU A 1099 -14.58 14.84 10.90
CA GLU A 1099 -13.36 15.46 10.40
C GLU A 1099 -13.48 15.74 8.91
N TRP A 1100 -13.64 17.01 8.54
CA TRP A 1100 -13.85 17.42 7.16
C TRP A 1100 -12.54 17.78 6.47
N LEU A 1101 -12.37 17.38 5.21
CA LEU A 1101 -11.08 17.55 4.53
C LEU A 1101 -10.91 18.92 3.87
N TRP A 1102 -11.94 19.51 3.28
CA TRP A 1102 -11.78 20.80 2.60
C TRP A 1102 -11.31 21.97 3.51
N PRO A 1103 -11.70 22.09 4.80
CA PRO A 1103 -11.22 23.17 5.68
C PRO A 1103 -9.72 23.10 5.95
N VAL A 1104 -9.12 21.90 5.83
CA VAL A 1104 -7.66 21.69 5.92
C VAL A 1104 -6.93 22.60 4.94
N GLY A 1105 -7.46 22.72 3.71
CA GLY A 1105 -6.85 23.57 2.69
C GLY A 1105 -6.73 25.01 3.17
N PHE A 1106 -7.82 25.58 3.69
CA PHE A 1106 -7.83 26.95 4.21
C PHE A 1106 -6.95 27.10 5.46
N PHE A 1107 -6.96 26.13 6.37
CA PHE A 1107 -6.10 26.12 7.54
C PHE A 1107 -4.61 26.15 7.17
N LEU A 1108 -4.16 25.25 6.28
CA LEU A 1108 -2.76 25.17 5.87
C LEU A 1108 -2.34 26.44 5.11
N ARG A 1109 -3.20 26.98 4.22
CA ARG A 1109 -2.94 28.24 3.51
C ARG A 1109 -2.82 29.42 4.48
N ALA A 1110 -3.73 29.53 5.47
CA ALA A 1110 -3.64 30.56 6.50
C ALA A 1110 -2.35 30.47 7.32
N ARG A 1111 -1.91 29.25 7.67
CA ARG A 1111 -0.63 29.05 8.37
C ARG A 1111 0.57 29.47 7.51
N LEU A 1112 0.61 29.08 6.24
CA LEU A 1112 1.68 29.48 5.33
C LEU A 1112 1.76 31.00 5.19
N HIS A 1113 0.60 31.68 5.16
CA HIS A 1113 0.53 33.13 5.09
C HIS A 1113 1.15 33.82 6.32
N PHE A 1114 0.68 33.50 7.53
CA PHE A 1114 1.10 34.18 8.75
C PHE A 1114 2.48 33.73 9.29
N ALA A 1115 3.01 32.59 8.86
CA ALA A 1115 4.29 32.06 9.36
C ALA A 1115 5.44 33.06 9.21
N ARG A 1116 5.54 33.71 8.04
CA ARG A 1116 6.59 34.71 7.77
C ARG A 1116 6.43 35.95 8.66
N GLU A 1117 5.21 36.40 8.90
CA GLU A 1117 4.93 37.61 9.69
C GLU A 1117 5.27 37.43 11.17
N VAL A 1118 5.13 36.21 11.71
CA VAL A 1118 5.35 35.95 13.14
C VAL A 1118 6.77 35.48 13.48
N GLY A 1119 7.42 34.72 12.60
CA GLY A 1119 8.74 34.13 12.88
C GLY A 1119 9.73 34.22 11.72
N GLY A 1120 9.46 35.03 10.70
CA GLY A 1120 10.34 35.22 9.55
C GLY A 1120 10.48 33.98 8.68
N GLU A 1121 11.55 33.93 7.88
CA GLU A 1121 11.81 32.82 6.94
C GLU A 1121 12.02 31.46 7.61
N ALA A 1122 12.48 31.42 8.86
CA ALA A 1122 12.69 30.18 9.59
C ALA A 1122 11.34 29.50 9.91
N GLU A 1123 10.38 30.27 10.42
CA GLU A 1123 9.04 29.77 10.71
C GLU A 1123 8.27 29.38 9.45
N LEU A 1124 8.44 30.13 8.35
CA LEU A 1124 7.88 29.77 7.05
C LEU A 1124 8.42 28.42 6.56
N ARG A 1125 9.75 28.21 6.60
CA ARG A 1125 10.35 26.94 6.19
C ARG A 1125 9.88 25.77 7.05
N HIS A 1126 9.84 25.96 8.37
CA HIS A 1126 9.33 24.95 9.30
C HIS A 1126 7.87 24.60 9.04
N THR A 1127 7.02 25.62 8.86
CA THR A 1127 5.60 25.47 8.54
C THR A 1127 5.42 24.74 7.21
N ALA A 1128 6.17 25.13 6.17
CA ALA A 1128 6.11 24.46 4.87
C ALA A 1128 6.54 22.98 4.94
N ALA A 1129 7.56 22.65 5.76
CA ALA A 1129 7.97 21.26 5.98
C ALA A 1129 6.88 20.45 6.69
N LYS A 1130 6.28 21.00 7.75
CA LYS A 1130 5.13 20.39 8.45
C LYS A 1130 3.93 20.20 7.53
N THR A 1131 3.61 21.19 6.70
CA THR A 1131 2.53 21.11 5.70
C THR A 1131 2.77 19.95 4.73
N ARG A 1132 3.99 19.81 4.19
CA ARG A 1132 4.31 18.68 3.28
C ARG A 1132 4.21 17.32 4.01
N ALA A 1133 4.70 17.22 5.24
CA ALA A 1133 4.60 15.99 6.04
C ALA A 1133 3.14 15.60 6.30
N PHE A 1134 2.28 16.57 6.62
CA PHE A 1134 0.86 16.33 6.84
C PHE A 1134 0.12 15.93 5.54
N LEU A 1135 0.45 16.59 4.42
CA LEU A 1135 -0.11 16.27 3.11
C LEU A 1135 0.31 14.87 2.59
N ALA A 1136 1.40 14.28 3.10
CA ALA A 1136 1.77 12.91 2.76
C ALA A 1136 0.68 11.89 3.14
N ASN A 1137 -0.05 12.11 4.23
CA ASN A 1137 -1.17 11.25 4.64
C ASN A 1137 -2.28 11.23 3.57
N HIS A 1138 -2.54 12.38 2.95
CA HIS A 1138 -3.54 12.52 1.89
C HIS A 1138 -3.10 11.82 0.61
N PHE A 1139 -1.80 11.89 0.28
CA PHE A 1139 -1.26 11.13 -0.84
C PHE A 1139 -1.43 9.62 -0.60
N THR A 1140 -1.12 9.14 0.61
CA THR A 1140 -1.32 7.73 0.99
C THR A 1140 -2.78 7.31 0.87
N GLU A 1141 -3.73 8.08 1.43
CA GLU A 1141 -5.17 7.77 1.32
C GLU A 1141 -5.64 7.70 -0.14
N MET A 1142 -5.17 8.61 -0.99
CA MET A 1142 -5.51 8.59 -2.42
C MET A 1142 -4.89 7.39 -3.15
N GLN A 1143 -3.71 6.94 -2.72
CA GLN A 1143 -3.05 5.75 -3.28
C GLN A 1143 -3.71 4.43 -2.83
N SER A 1144 -4.31 4.38 -1.63
CA SER A 1144 -5.03 3.20 -1.13
C SER A 1144 -6.49 3.17 -1.58
N SER A 1145 -7.11 4.32 -1.82
CA SER A 1145 -8.51 4.42 -2.22
C SER A 1145 -8.75 3.86 -3.64
N LEU A 1146 -9.73 2.97 -3.79
CA LEU A 1146 -10.17 2.47 -5.11
C LEU A 1146 -10.66 3.62 -6.02
N TRP A 1147 -11.14 4.72 -5.44
CA TRP A 1147 -11.61 5.89 -6.16
C TRP A 1147 -10.48 6.82 -6.64
N ARG A 1148 -9.24 6.64 -6.15
CA ARG A 1148 -8.13 7.58 -6.44
C ARG A 1148 -8.49 9.06 -6.21
N GLY A 1149 -9.29 9.29 -5.18
CA GLY A 1149 -9.68 10.62 -4.71
C GLY A 1149 -9.64 10.68 -3.19
N LEU A 1150 -10.03 11.83 -2.66
CA LEU A 1150 -10.08 12.08 -1.22
C LEU A 1150 -11.53 12.17 -0.73
N PRO A 1151 -11.83 11.63 0.45
CA PRO A 1151 -13.19 11.63 0.97
C PRO A 1151 -13.68 13.04 1.32
N GLU A 1152 -14.99 13.17 1.47
CA GLU A 1152 -15.62 14.38 2.00
C GLU A 1152 -15.24 14.62 3.46
N LEU A 1153 -15.38 13.56 4.26
CA LEU A 1153 -15.09 13.57 5.68
C LEU A 1153 -14.62 12.19 6.17
N THR A 1154 -13.98 12.20 7.33
CA THR A 1154 -13.69 11.01 8.12
C THR A 1154 -14.43 11.08 9.45
N ASN A 1155 -14.67 9.91 10.04
CA ASN A 1155 -15.08 9.83 11.44
C ASN A 1155 -13.90 10.22 12.35
N LYS A 1156 -14.07 10.06 13.66
CA LYS A 1156 -13.09 10.49 14.65
C LYS A 1156 -11.70 9.91 14.36
N ASP A 1157 -10.67 10.76 14.44
CA ASP A 1157 -9.26 10.42 14.32
C ASP A 1157 -8.93 9.70 13.00
N GLY A 1158 -9.50 10.17 11.89
CA GLY A 1158 -9.28 9.62 10.54
C GLY A 1158 -10.01 8.31 10.24
N ALA A 1159 -10.90 7.84 11.11
CA ALA A 1159 -11.62 6.59 10.89
C ALA A 1159 -12.50 6.63 9.63
N TYR A 1160 -12.63 5.48 8.96
CA TYR A 1160 -13.47 5.34 7.77
C TYR A 1160 -14.93 5.69 8.09
N CYS A 1161 -15.51 6.59 7.30
CA CYS A 1161 -16.94 6.90 7.33
C CYS A 1161 -17.62 6.30 6.09
N ARG A 1162 -18.60 5.40 6.31
CA ARG A 1162 -19.31 4.71 5.22
C ARG A 1162 -20.24 5.63 4.43
N ASP A 1163 -20.74 6.68 5.08
CA ASP A 1163 -21.73 7.61 4.53
C ASP A 1163 -21.04 8.82 3.84
N SER A 1164 -19.71 8.91 3.94
CA SER A 1164 -18.92 9.92 3.25
C SER A 1164 -18.76 9.57 1.77
N CYS A 1165 -18.92 10.57 0.90
CA CYS A 1165 -18.40 10.47 -0.46
C CYS A 1165 -16.90 10.11 -0.43
N ARG A 1166 -16.48 9.22 -1.32
CA ARG A 1166 -15.10 8.70 -1.37
C ARG A 1166 -14.16 9.56 -2.22
N THR A 1167 -14.73 10.34 -3.13
CA THR A 1167 -14.06 11.38 -3.90
C THR A 1167 -14.91 12.64 -3.84
N GLN A 1168 -14.36 13.70 -3.27
CA GLN A 1168 -15.07 14.96 -3.07
C GLN A 1168 -14.35 16.15 -3.70
N ALA A 1169 -15.09 16.97 -4.46
CA ALA A 1169 -14.53 18.02 -5.29
C ALA A 1169 -13.79 19.09 -4.47
N TRP A 1170 -14.40 19.60 -3.39
CA TRP A 1170 -13.77 20.62 -2.54
C TRP A 1170 -12.57 20.10 -1.75
N SER A 1171 -12.56 18.83 -1.32
CA SER A 1171 -11.45 18.25 -0.55
C SER A 1171 -10.21 18.22 -1.43
N MET A 1172 -10.37 17.77 -2.69
CA MET A 1172 -9.27 17.76 -3.64
C MET A 1172 -8.89 19.17 -4.11
N GLY A 1173 -9.88 20.02 -4.40
CA GLY A 1173 -9.67 21.40 -4.84
C GLY A 1173 -8.89 22.24 -3.81
N CYS A 1174 -9.34 22.26 -2.56
CA CYS A 1174 -8.70 23.08 -1.52
C CYS A 1174 -7.28 22.60 -1.18
N LEU A 1175 -6.99 21.29 -1.23
CA LEU A 1175 -5.64 20.78 -1.02
C LEU A 1175 -4.71 21.04 -2.21
N LEU A 1176 -5.25 21.05 -3.44
CA LEU A 1176 -4.51 21.48 -4.63
C LEU A 1176 -4.06 22.93 -4.49
N GLU A 1177 -4.91 23.80 -3.94
CA GLU A 1177 -4.54 25.19 -3.64
C GLU A 1177 -3.38 25.30 -2.64
N VAL A 1178 -3.27 24.40 -1.64
CA VAL A 1178 -2.13 24.38 -0.71
C VAL A 1178 -0.83 24.04 -1.45
N LEU A 1179 -0.86 23.02 -2.32
CA LEU A 1179 0.32 22.63 -3.10
C LEU A 1179 0.74 23.73 -4.08
N HIS A 1180 -0.23 24.43 -4.67
CA HIS A 1180 0.04 25.60 -5.51
C HIS A 1180 0.73 26.71 -4.70
N ASP A 1181 0.22 27.05 -3.51
CA ASP A 1181 0.84 28.08 -2.67
C ASP A 1181 2.26 27.68 -2.22
N LEU A 1182 2.50 26.40 -1.90
CA LEU A 1182 3.84 25.88 -1.62
C LEU A 1182 4.78 26.01 -2.81
N HIS A 1183 4.31 25.70 -4.02
CA HIS A 1183 5.09 25.83 -5.25
C HIS A 1183 5.47 27.29 -5.52
N VAL A 1184 4.52 28.21 -5.40
CA VAL A 1184 4.76 29.66 -5.53
C VAL A 1184 5.80 30.15 -4.52
N LEU A 1185 5.73 29.67 -3.27
CA LEU A 1185 6.72 30.03 -2.24
C LEU A 1185 8.12 29.51 -2.54
N GLU A 1186 8.24 28.29 -3.10
CA GLU A 1186 9.52 27.72 -3.55
C GLU A 1186 10.13 28.53 -4.71
N GLU A 1187 9.31 28.91 -5.69
CA GLU A 1187 9.75 29.74 -6.81
C GLU A 1187 10.28 31.09 -6.32
N GLN A 1188 9.54 31.77 -5.43
CA GLN A 1188 9.96 33.04 -4.84
C GLN A 1188 11.29 32.91 -4.08
N GLN A 1189 11.52 31.81 -3.35
CA GLN A 1189 12.78 31.55 -2.66
C GLN A 1189 13.94 31.29 -3.64
N SER A 1190 13.70 30.55 -4.73
CA SER A 1190 14.72 30.29 -5.75
C SER A 1190 15.16 31.57 -6.49
N VAL A 1191 14.23 32.47 -6.79
CA VAL A 1191 14.51 33.78 -7.40
C VAL A 1191 15.26 34.69 -6.42
N ALA A 1192 14.92 34.65 -5.13
CA ALA A 1192 15.64 35.40 -4.10
C ALA A 1192 17.09 34.90 -3.92
N MET A 1193 17.35 33.59 -3.97
CA MET A 1193 18.73 33.07 -3.91
C MET A 1193 19.55 33.43 -5.16
N ASN A 1194 18.95 33.38 -6.35
CA ASN A 1194 19.64 33.71 -7.60
C ASN A 1194 19.90 35.23 -7.77
N SER A 1195 19.13 36.09 -7.10
CA SER A 1195 19.35 37.55 -7.13
C SER A 1195 20.37 38.04 -6.09
N VAL A 1196 20.71 37.24 -5.09
CA VAL A 1196 21.80 37.52 -4.11
C VAL A 1196 23.15 36.99 -4.60
N GLY A 1197 23.16 36.14 -5.63
CA GLY A 1197 24.37 35.58 -6.27
C GLY A 1197 24.89 36.34 -7.50
N ASN A 1198 24.32 37.50 -7.85
CA ASN A 1198 24.75 38.35 -8.98
C ASN A 1198 25.26 39.71 -8.53
#